data_AF-K0XR55-F1
#
_entry.id   AF-K0XR55-F1
#
_cell.length_a   1.000
_cell.length_b   1.000
_cell.length_c   1.000
_cell.angle_alpha   90.00
_cell.angle_beta   90.00
_cell.angle_gamma   90.00
#
_symmetry.space_group_name_H-M   'P 1'
#
loop_
_entity.id
_entity.type
_entity.pdbx_description
1 polymer ?
#
loop_
_entity_poly.entity_id
_entity_poly.type
_entity_poly.pdbx_seq_one_letter_code
_entity_poly.pdbx_strand_id
1 'polypeptide(L)'
;MRKLTLLLCALLAGISLAVAQTSISGTVLSAENDEPVIGASILVKGANASTITDTDGKFTIKIPAGASRTLVISYIGMEKQEVFARNGMVVKLNSADHTLDDVVVVGYQTIRKEAKTGSIATVDGDDLASIPETSVDKMLSGKMAGVSVSSSNGQPGSVATIRVRGTSSIGAGNNPLYVVDGIPVESGDVGGLSNSMNAIALINPSDIASVTVLKDAAAASIYGSRAANGVILITTKSGESGKSKITARARYGVSTLANDNDFGMANLEEYVQYQRDARINAGYNPDDPSSEYYFPQAMAGRRATNWMKELTRNGSLQEYELIASGGAGKTTYYTSLSYNKTNGIVPTVGFEKMQIRANLDTELNKWLKMGTRLHGGYMKVSDVQNSLLGDSGLAPTNPFYSGMALAPTMNAYNEDGSYNFDLPFVFNVNPIAAIREQDKYDKQYKFNGTVYLEWKPIKQLTFRTNNSIEYATTTSRAYSPAFVNTASYGASLNTAESQYRILTTSNTIAYDDLFNDDHSVNVLIGQEANAYESSFLQGISYHVNQQRPYHSVGVSVEDQRVGDGLTEAAMVSFFGVAEYNYKGRYYVKGSIRTDGSSKFGPDRCWGTFWAASASWNIHNEDFMQDIKSVLNQLKLRYSYGVNGNDNIASYAHYGLYSDVVYNGITGQLPSQLQNRKLTWETNKTHNIGIDFRLFDRLNGSIDWYTRRTEDMLIASPLPYTTGFASQAQNVGKIRNSGVEVQLDAEIFNTNDFKWTAGVNFAANRSKVLELAPGQDFIGTTLRYVKGEQLYTYWLYDYAGVNPQNGNALWRNEEGLLTENYGEARRINAGSPEPLWTGGFNTELSWRGISLGIQLEARYGNKVLNQDRSLFEADGSYGDSNIWKGAMNYWKKPGDTNVLPKPVYNNSSNSSAISTRYLEDGSYLRIKDITLAYSLPSKWTKKALMSGVRIYASALNLYTFHNMNYWDPEHGTSGATIISYPMTRSMIVGVDITF
;
A
#
# COMPACT_ATOMS: atom_id res chain seq x y z
N MET A 1 -44.97 82.19 -3.55
CA MET A 1 -45.62 81.28 -2.57
C MET A 1 -46.36 80.09 -3.21
N ARG A 2 -47.08 80.23 -4.34
CA ARG A 2 -47.79 79.10 -5.01
C ARG A 2 -46.92 77.95 -5.58
N LYS A 3 -45.62 78.18 -5.86
CA LYS A 3 -44.73 77.13 -6.41
C LYS A 3 -44.09 76.22 -5.34
N LEU A 4 -44.01 76.68 -4.08
CA LEU A 4 -43.46 75.90 -2.96
C LEU A 4 -44.52 74.93 -2.39
N THR A 5 -45.79 75.31 -2.43
CA THR A 5 -46.93 74.48 -2.01
C THR A 5 -47.20 73.33 -2.98
N LEU A 6 -47.01 73.54 -4.29
CA LEU A 6 -47.14 72.48 -5.31
C LEU A 6 -45.98 71.48 -5.27
N LEU A 7 -44.77 71.92 -4.92
CA LEU A 7 -43.62 71.03 -4.72
C LEU A 7 -43.75 70.21 -3.42
N LEU A 8 -44.28 70.80 -2.34
CA LEU A 8 -44.57 70.07 -1.10
C LEU A 8 -45.76 69.10 -1.27
N CYS A 9 -46.81 69.46 -2.01
CA CYS A 9 -47.91 68.52 -2.30
C CYS A 9 -47.50 67.40 -3.26
N ALA A 10 -46.55 67.63 -4.18
CA ALA A 10 -45.98 66.58 -5.03
C ALA A 10 -45.00 65.67 -4.28
N LEU A 11 -44.23 66.19 -3.31
CA LEU A 11 -43.39 65.38 -2.41
C LEU A 11 -44.23 64.59 -1.39
N LEU A 12 -45.36 65.13 -0.91
CA LEU A 12 -46.27 64.42 0.00
C LEU A 12 -47.14 63.37 -0.72
N ALA A 13 -47.44 63.56 -2.01
CA ALA A 13 -48.12 62.56 -2.85
C ALA A 13 -47.17 61.45 -3.35
N GLY A 14 -45.84 61.68 -3.35
CA GLY A 14 -44.83 60.68 -3.69
C GLY A 14 -44.50 59.69 -2.58
N ILE A 15 -44.94 59.95 -1.34
CA ILE A 15 -44.63 59.12 -0.15
C ILE A 15 -45.77 58.14 0.21
N SER A 16 -46.94 58.24 -0.43
CA SER A 16 -48.11 57.38 -0.14
C SER A 16 -48.27 56.16 -1.06
N LEU A 17 -47.25 55.83 -1.88
CA LEU A 17 -47.16 54.57 -2.62
C LEU A 17 -46.07 53.64 -2.06
N ALA A 18 -45.96 53.54 -0.73
CA ALA A 18 -45.33 52.39 -0.09
C ALA A 18 -46.39 51.28 0.02
N VAL A 19 -46.48 50.48 -1.04
CA VAL A 19 -47.37 49.32 -1.12
C VAL A 19 -47.07 48.35 0.03
N ALA A 20 -48.11 47.91 0.73
CA ALA A 20 -48.03 47.00 1.87
C ALA A 20 -47.17 45.76 1.55
N GLN A 21 -45.99 45.67 2.17
CA GLN A 21 -45.22 44.44 2.21
C GLN A 21 -45.97 43.45 3.09
N THR A 22 -46.38 42.32 2.54
CA THR A 22 -47.01 41.28 3.35
C THR A 22 -45.90 40.56 4.11
N SER A 23 -45.91 40.70 5.44
CA SER A 23 -45.00 39.96 6.32
C SER A 23 -45.56 38.56 6.55
N ILE A 24 -44.75 37.55 6.26
CA ILE A 24 -45.09 36.13 6.46
C ILE A 24 -44.13 35.55 7.47
N SER A 25 -44.66 34.93 8.53
CA SER A 25 -43.88 34.11 9.46
C SER A 25 -44.14 32.62 9.25
N GLY A 26 -43.17 31.79 9.62
CA GLY A 26 -43.27 30.34 9.57
C GLY A 26 -42.16 29.64 10.34
N THR A 27 -42.20 28.31 10.39
CA THR A 27 -41.20 27.45 11.03
C THR A 27 -40.74 26.38 10.05
N VAL A 28 -39.43 26.10 10.00
CA VAL A 28 -38.83 25.03 9.21
C VAL A 28 -38.35 23.93 10.16
N LEU A 29 -38.85 22.72 9.97
CA LEU A 29 -38.48 21.53 10.73
C LEU A 29 -37.90 20.46 9.79
N SER A 30 -37.05 19.60 10.32
CA SER A 30 -36.63 18.40 9.59
C SER A 30 -37.78 17.41 9.54
N ALA A 31 -38.05 16.84 8.36
CA ALA A 31 -39.08 15.82 8.18
C ALA A 31 -38.75 14.52 8.93
N GLU A 32 -37.48 14.28 9.24
CA GLU A 32 -36.98 13.02 9.81
C GLU A 32 -37.12 12.93 11.33
N ASN A 33 -36.92 14.06 12.02
CA ASN A 33 -36.83 14.09 13.48
C ASN A 33 -37.62 15.25 14.13
N ASP A 34 -38.37 16.03 13.34
CA ASP A 34 -39.11 17.22 13.79
C ASP A 34 -38.25 18.26 14.53
N GLU A 35 -36.91 18.18 14.42
CA GLU A 35 -36.02 19.19 14.99
C GLU A 35 -36.03 20.48 14.16
N PRO A 36 -35.87 21.65 14.81
CA PRO A 36 -35.76 22.91 14.09
C PRO A 36 -34.58 22.96 13.14
N VAL A 37 -34.82 23.33 11.88
CA VAL A 37 -33.76 23.53 10.90
C VAL A 37 -33.21 24.95 11.08
N ILE A 38 -32.09 25.06 11.80
CA ILE A 38 -31.45 26.34 12.13
C ILE A 38 -30.61 26.83 10.95
N GLY A 39 -30.91 28.02 10.44
CA GLY A 39 -30.19 28.65 9.32
C GLY A 39 -30.63 28.23 7.92
N ALA A 40 -31.83 27.65 7.76
CA ALA A 40 -32.46 27.45 6.45
C ALA A 40 -32.60 28.80 5.74
N SER A 41 -32.27 28.86 4.45
CA SER A 41 -32.45 30.04 3.61
C SER A 41 -33.87 30.04 3.03
N ILE A 42 -34.58 31.16 3.17
CA ILE A 42 -35.91 31.39 2.62
C ILE A 42 -35.81 32.53 1.62
N LEU A 43 -36.14 32.25 0.36
CA LEU A 43 -36.09 33.22 -0.74
C LEU A 43 -37.47 33.38 -1.38
N VAL A 44 -37.89 34.60 -1.68
CA VAL A 44 -39.08 34.84 -2.50
C VAL A 44 -38.74 34.56 -3.98
N LYS A 45 -39.43 33.60 -4.60
CA LYS A 45 -39.15 33.18 -5.98
C LYS A 45 -39.28 34.36 -6.95
N GLY A 46 -38.18 34.71 -7.64
CA GLY A 46 -38.14 35.82 -8.59
C GLY A 46 -37.98 37.22 -8.00
N ALA A 47 -37.66 37.36 -6.70
CA ALA A 47 -37.38 38.64 -6.05
C ALA A 47 -36.11 38.58 -5.17
N ASN A 48 -35.46 39.72 -4.93
CA ASN A 48 -34.27 39.83 -4.06
C ASN A 48 -34.63 39.91 -2.56
N ALA A 49 -35.72 39.28 -2.13
CA ALA A 49 -36.14 39.26 -0.74
C ALA A 49 -35.84 37.88 -0.12
N SER A 50 -34.99 37.84 0.89
CA SER A 50 -34.58 36.61 1.59
C SER A 50 -34.47 36.80 3.10
N THR A 51 -34.56 35.70 3.85
CA THR A 51 -34.26 35.64 5.28
C THR A 51 -33.66 34.27 5.63
N ILE A 52 -33.27 34.07 6.88
CA ILE A 52 -32.83 32.78 7.41
C ILE A 52 -33.65 32.40 8.65
N THR A 53 -33.77 31.11 8.95
CA THR A 53 -34.38 30.65 10.19
C THR A 53 -33.48 30.87 11.41
N ASP A 54 -34.11 31.16 12.55
CA ASP A 54 -33.46 31.29 13.86
C ASP A 54 -33.20 29.94 14.54
N THR A 55 -32.81 29.96 15.82
CA THR A 55 -32.49 28.77 16.63
C THR A 55 -33.70 27.88 16.93
N ASP A 56 -34.91 28.40 16.81
CA ASP A 56 -36.16 27.65 16.93
C ASP A 56 -36.72 27.24 15.56
N GLY A 57 -35.93 27.43 14.48
CA GLY A 57 -36.35 27.15 13.11
C GLY A 57 -37.37 28.15 12.57
N LYS A 58 -37.63 29.26 13.26
CA LYS A 58 -38.63 30.25 12.86
C LYS A 58 -38.03 31.27 11.90
N PHE A 59 -38.85 31.76 10.98
CA PHE A 59 -38.47 32.85 10.09
C PHE A 59 -39.59 33.88 9.96
N THR A 60 -39.21 35.10 9.59
CA THR A 60 -40.14 36.13 9.12
C THR A 60 -39.56 36.79 7.88
N ILE A 61 -40.35 36.83 6.80
CA ILE A 61 -39.94 37.40 5.51
C ILE A 61 -40.98 38.39 5.00
N LYS A 62 -40.52 39.52 4.46
CA LYS A 62 -41.38 40.53 3.85
C LYS A 62 -41.42 40.31 2.34
N ILE A 63 -42.60 40.04 1.81
CA ILE A 63 -42.80 39.83 0.37
C ILE A 63 -43.11 41.18 -0.29
N PRO A 64 -42.27 41.65 -1.25
CA PRO A 64 -42.55 42.87 -2.01
C PRO A 64 -43.86 42.77 -2.79
N ALA A 65 -44.60 43.87 -2.91
CA ALA A 65 -45.84 43.89 -3.68
C ALA A 65 -45.58 43.61 -5.17
N GLY A 66 -46.31 42.67 -5.75
CA GLY A 66 -46.13 42.21 -7.14
C GLY A 66 -45.14 41.04 -7.31
N ALA A 67 -44.43 40.63 -6.26
CA ALA A 67 -43.57 39.44 -6.28
C ALA A 67 -44.39 38.15 -6.16
N SER A 68 -43.84 37.02 -6.62
CA SER A 68 -44.43 35.69 -6.42
C SER A 68 -44.64 35.40 -4.93
N ARG A 69 -45.76 34.76 -4.58
CA ARG A 69 -45.99 34.27 -3.21
C ARG A 69 -45.34 32.91 -2.95
N THR A 70 -44.50 32.40 -3.85
CA THR A 70 -43.76 31.16 -3.61
C THR A 70 -42.45 31.46 -2.89
N LEU A 71 -42.22 30.77 -1.77
CA LEU A 71 -40.94 30.74 -1.07
C LEU A 71 -40.15 29.52 -1.55
N VAL A 72 -38.88 29.73 -1.90
CA VAL A 72 -37.90 28.68 -2.10
C VAL A 72 -37.15 28.52 -0.79
N ILE A 73 -37.29 27.37 -0.15
CA ILE A 73 -36.64 27.06 1.11
C ILE A 73 -35.55 26.04 0.83
N SER A 74 -34.33 26.33 1.28
CA SER A 74 -33.18 25.46 1.08
C SER A 74 -32.28 25.43 2.30
N TYR A 75 -31.78 24.26 2.62
CA TYR A 75 -30.79 24.03 3.67
C TYR A 75 -29.76 23.02 3.16
N ILE A 76 -28.52 23.12 3.63
CA ILE A 76 -27.45 22.21 3.21
C ILE A 76 -27.80 20.80 3.69
N GLY A 77 -27.74 19.81 2.79
CA GLY A 77 -28.11 18.42 3.07
C GLY A 77 -29.61 18.10 2.99
N MET A 78 -30.46 19.07 2.62
CA MET A 78 -31.91 18.90 2.53
C MET A 78 -32.41 19.23 1.12
N GLU A 79 -33.50 18.59 0.69
CA GLU A 79 -34.11 18.89 -0.62
C GLU A 79 -34.62 20.34 -0.65
N LYS A 80 -34.42 21.03 -1.78
CA LYS A 80 -35.01 22.36 -1.97
C LYS A 80 -36.51 22.23 -2.15
N GLN A 81 -37.27 22.95 -1.34
CA GLN A 81 -38.72 22.90 -1.38
C GLN A 81 -39.30 24.26 -1.77
N GLU A 82 -40.18 24.24 -2.77
CA GLU A 82 -40.99 25.40 -3.12
C GLU A 82 -42.35 25.33 -2.44
N VAL A 83 -42.66 26.33 -1.62
CA VAL A 83 -43.92 26.37 -0.87
C VAL A 83 -44.63 27.69 -1.07
N PHE A 84 -45.96 27.66 -1.14
CA PHE A 84 -46.75 28.87 -1.21
C PHE A 84 -46.81 29.57 0.16
N ALA A 85 -46.37 30.81 0.25
CA ALA A 85 -46.26 31.59 1.48
C ALA A 85 -47.61 31.76 2.19
N ARG A 86 -47.67 31.29 3.44
CA ARG A 86 -48.83 31.46 4.35
C ARG A 86 -48.32 31.85 5.73
N ASN A 87 -49.04 32.73 6.42
CA ASN A 87 -48.65 33.15 7.76
C ASN A 87 -48.83 32.00 8.76
N GLY A 88 -47.82 31.74 9.58
CA GLY A 88 -47.80 30.60 10.51
C GLY A 88 -47.56 29.24 9.85
N MET A 89 -46.98 29.20 8.64
CA MET A 89 -46.73 27.93 7.95
C MET A 89 -45.64 27.10 8.64
N VAL A 90 -45.82 25.77 8.65
CA VAL A 90 -44.78 24.81 9.04
C VAL A 90 -44.31 24.09 7.79
N VAL A 91 -43.01 24.11 7.54
CA VAL A 91 -42.38 23.48 6.37
C VAL A 91 -41.48 22.37 6.87
N LYS A 92 -41.76 21.14 6.44
CA LYS A 92 -40.93 19.97 6.73
C LYS A 92 -39.99 19.73 5.54
N LEU A 93 -38.69 19.97 5.74
CA LEU A 93 -37.69 19.68 4.73
C LEU A 93 -37.27 18.21 4.84
N ASN A 94 -37.34 17.49 3.73
CA ASN A 94 -36.78 16.15 3.63
C ASN A 94 -35.26 16.24 3.53
N SER A 95 -34.57 15.29 4.17
CA SER A 95 -33.16 15.04 3.85
C SER A 95 -33.05 14.75 2.36
N ALA A 96 -32.01 15.30 1.73
CA ALA A 96 -31.67 14.95 0.36
C ALA A 96 -30.99 13.57 0.32
N ASP A 97 -31.67 12.54 0.83
CA ASP A 97 -31.23 11.14 0.75
C ASP A 97 -31.69 10.46 -0.55
N HIS A 98 -31.61 11.21 -1.65
CA HIS A 98 -31.20 10.58 -2.89
C HIS A 98 -29.68 10.61 -2.86
N THR A 99 -29.07 9.42 -2.73
CA THR A 99 -27.62 9.19 -2.80
C THR A 99 -26.94 10.32 -3.54
N LEU A 100 -26.08 11.07 -2.82
CA LEU A 100 -25.12 12.00 -3.41
C LEU A 100 -24.68 11.45 -4.77
N ASP A 101 -24.70 12.31 -5.79
CA ASP A 101 -24.02 12.07 -7.07
C ASP A 101 -22.56 11.77 -6.75
N ASP A 102 -22.26 10.54 -6.35
CA ASP A 102 -20.95 10.12 -5.89
C ASP A 102 -20.07 10.20 -7.13
N VAL A 103 -19.25 11.23 -7.14
CA VAL A 103 -18.29 11.47 -8.18
C VAL A 103 -16.97 10.85 -7.77
N VAL A 104 -16.36 10.10 -8.69
CA VAL A 104 -15.02 9.54 -8.53
C VAL A 104 -14.09 10.32 -9.45
N VAL A 105 -12.96 10.74 -8.90
CA VAL A 105 -11.89 11.32 -9.72
C VAL A 105 -11.20 10.18 -10.46
N VAL A 106 -11.10 10.29 -11.78
CA VAL A 106 -10.39 9.36 -12.66
C VAL A 106 -9.53 10.17 -13.61
N GLY A 107 -8.21 10.10 -13.45
CA GLY A 107 -7.33 10.90 -14.30
C GLY A 107 -7.46 12.39 -13.97
N TYR A 108 -7.74 13.15 -15.03
CA TYR A 108 -7.99 14.60 -14.97
C TYR A 108 -9.49 14.95 -14.94
N GLN A 109 -10.36 13.96 -14.77
CA GLN A 109 -11.81 14.12 -14.84
C GLN A 109 -12.49 13.63 -13.57
N THR A 110 -13.63 14.23 -13.26
CA THR A 110 -14.52 13.81 -12.18
C THR A 110 -15.75 13.21 -12.85
N ILE A 111 -15.93 11.89 -12.71
CA ILE A 111 -17.05 11.16 -13.34
C ILE A 111 -18.04 10.68 -12.29
N ARG A 112 -19.33 10.70 -12.61
CA ARG A 112 -20.36 10.09 -11.76
C ARG A 112 -20.18 8.58 -11.74
N LYS A 113 -20.42 7.91 -10.60
CA LYS A 113 -20.41 6.44 -10.50
C LYS A 113 -21.27 5.75 -11.59
N GLU A 114 -22.39 6.36 -11.97
CA GLU A 114 -23.26 5.86 -13.04
C GLU A 114 -22.62 5.86 -14.44
N ALA A 115 -21.69 6.78 -14.72
CA ALA A 115 -20.98 6.89 -15.99
C ALA A 115 -19.75 5.95 -16.10
N LYS A 116 -19.44 5.21 -15.03
CA LYS A 116 -18.33 4.24 -15.01
C LYS A 116 -18.52 3.14 -16.07
N THR A 117 -17.55 3.00 -16.97
CA THR A 117 -17.48 1.95 -17.99
C THR A 117 -16.37 0.91 -17.73
N GLY A 118 -15.31 1.27 -16.98
CA GLY A 118 -14.20 0.38 -16.60
C GLY A 118 -14.28 -0.18 -15.19
N SER A 119 -13.34 -1.04 -14.80
CA SER A 119 -13.23 -1.59 -13.44
C SER A 119 -12.39 -0.69 -12.52
N ILE A 120 -13.04 -0.16 -11.49
CA ILE A 120 -12.51 0.80 -10.52
C ILE A 120 -12.94 0.36 -9.13
N ALA A 121 -12.02 0.34 -8.17
CA ALA A 121 -12.32 0.15 -6.75
C ALA A 121 -11.93 1.42 -5.99
N THR A 122 -12.75 1.87 -5.05
CA THR A 122 -12.51 3.10 -4.29
C THR A 122 -12.70 2.81 -2.80
N VAL A 123 -11.78 3.30 -2.00
CA VAL A 123 -11.84 3.30 -0.52
C VAL A 123 -11.94 4.74 -0.05
N ASP A 124 -12.83 4.98 0.91
CA ASP A 124 -13.01 6.30 1.50
C ASP A 124 -11.83 6.68 2.40
N GLY A 125 -11.47 7.97 2.43
CA GLY A 125 -10.39 8.47 3.24
C GLY A 125 -10.61 8.35 4.75
N ASP A 126 -11.86 8.43 5.22
CA ASP A 126 -12.17 8.32 6.64
C ASP A 126 -12.02 6.87 7.16
N ASP A 127 -12.32 5.88 6.32
CA ASP A 127 -12.04 4.47 6.60
C ASP A 127 -10.52 4.25 6.78
N LEU A 128 -9.69 4.86 5.93
CA LEU A 128 -8.24 4.77 6.02
C LEU A 128 -7.69 5.51 7.24
N ALA A 129 -8.17 6.71 7.50
CA ALA A 129 -7.73 7.53 8.62
C ALA A 129 -8.05 6.89 9.98
N SER A 130 -9.03 6.00 10.05
CA SER A 130 -9.38 5.27 11.27
C SER A 130 -8.39 4.15 11.61
N ILE A 131 -7.62 3.65 10.63
CA ILE A 131 -6.67 2.56 10.81
C ILE A 131 -5.33 3.14 11.29
N PRO A 132 -4.79 2.74 12.45
CA PRO A 132 -3.54 3.28 12.95
C PRO A 132 -2.32 2.53 12.38
N GLU A 133 -2.23 2.48 11.06
CA GLU A 133 -1.12 1.89 10.30
C GLU A 133 -0.14 2.97 9.81
N THR A 134 1.13 2.61 9.58
CA THR A 134 2.18 3.60 9.30
C THR A 134 2.15 4.21 7.88
N SER A 135 1.51 3.52 6.92
CA SER A 135 1.50 3.90 5.51
C SER A 135 0.24 3.44 4.78
N VAL A 136 -0.13 4.18 3.72
CA VAL A 136 -1.39 4.02 2.97
C VAL A 136 -1.45 2.67 2.23
N ASP A 137 -0.35 2.23 1.63
CA ASP A 137 -0.24 0.93 0.95
C ASP A 137 -0.64 -0.24 1.84
N LYS A 138 -0.20 -0.25 3.10
CA LYS A 138 -0.55 -1.28 4.10
C LYS A 138 -2.03 -1.21 4.52
N MET A 139 -2.66 -0.04 4.45
CA MET A 139 -4.08 0.13 4.77
C MET A 139 -5.02 -0.42 3.70
N LEU A 140 -4.56 -0.54 2.46
CA LEU A 140 -5.37 -1.09 1.35
C LEU A 140 -5.55 -2.61 1.44
N SER A 141 -4.81 -3.29 2.32
CA SER A 141 -4.85 -4.74 2.47
C SER A 141 -6.25 -5.23 2.82
N GLY A 142 -6.77 -6.19 2.04
CA GLY A 142 -8.09 -6.78 2.24
C GLY A 142 -9.29 -5.83 2.04
N LYS A 143 -9.10 -4.60 1.55
CA LYS A 143 -10.19 -3.63 1.32
C LYS A 143 -10.79 -3.70 -0.10
N MET A 144 -10.05 -4.21 -1.07
CA MET A 144 -10.45 -4.16 -2.48
C MET A 144 -10.21 -5.49 -3.20
N ALA A 145 -11.25 -5.99 -3.89
CA ALA A 145 -11.11 -7.15 -4.76
C ALA A 145 -10.14 -6.87 -5.92
N GLY A 146 -9.21 -7.81 -6.14
CA GLY A 146 -8.23 -7.75 -7.23
C GLY A 146 -6.97 -6.94 -6.91
N VAL A 147 -6.86 -6.43 -5.69
CA VAL A 147 -5.67 -5.73 -5.18
C VAL A 147 -5.04 -6.59 -4.09
N SER A 148 -3.92 -7.22 -4.41
CA SER A 148 -3.13 -7.97 -3.45
C SER A 148 -2.08 -7.03 -2.85
N VAL A 149 -2.13 -6.87 -1.54
CA VAL A 149 -1.08 -6.23 -0.75
C VAL A 149 -0.35 -7.35 -0.02
N SER A 150 0.98 -7.33 -0.07
CA SER A 150 1.80 -8.25 0.70
C SER A 150 2.99 -7.54 1.30
N SER A 151 3.18 -7.67 2.62
CA SER A 151 4.40 -7.25 3.29
C SER A 151 5.41 -8.41 3.32
N SER A 152 6.68 -8.11 3.11
CA SER A 152 7.76 -9.10 3.32
C SER A 152 8.24 -9.16 4.77
N ASN A 153 7.93 -8.13 5.58
CA ASN A 153 8.30 -8.04 6.99
C ASN A 153 7.40 -7.06 7.76
N GLY A 154 7.47 -7.09 9.10
CA GLY A 154 6.74 -6.19 10.00
C GLY A 154 7.51 -4.96 10.46
N GLN A 155 8.65 -4.62 9.83
CA GLN A 155 9.48 -3.51 10.29
C GLN A 155 8.77 -2.15 10.09
N PRO A 156 8.78 -1.24 11.08
CA PRO A 156 8.25 0.11 10.89
C PRO A 156 8.95 0.83 9.72
N GLY A 157 8.17 1.49 8.86
CA GLY A 157 8.67 2.18 7.67
C GLY A 157 8.79 1.32 6.40
N SER A 158 8.72 -0.02 6.52
CA SER A 158 8.87 -0.92 5.36
C SER A 158 7.80 -0.74 4.29
N VAL A 159 8.17 -1.00 3.03
CA VAL A 159 7.30 -0.90 1.85
C VAL A 159 6.42 -2.15 1.75
N ALA A 160 5.12 -1.98 1.49
CA ALA A 160 4.27 -3.09 1.10
C ALA A 160 4.28 -3.27 -0.43
N THR A 161 4.34 -4.51 -0.89
CA THR A 161 4.23 -4.82 -2.31
C THR A 161 2.75 -4.85 -2.71
N ILE A 162 2.36 -4.04 -3.68
CA ILE A 162 1.01 -4.06 -4.25
C ILE A 162 1.02 -4.68 -5.65
N ARG A 163 0.07 -5.57 -5.91
CA ARG A 163 -0.21 -6.16 -7.23
C ARG A 163 -1.68 -6.00 -7.57
N VAL A 164 -1.95 -5.36 -8.71
CA VAL A 164 -3.29 -5.26 -9.27
C VAL A 164 -3.46 -6.37 -10.30
N ARG A 165 -4.41 -7.29 -10.05
CA ARG A 165 -4.71 -8.44 -10.92
C ARG A 165 -3.49 -9.35 -11.18
N GLY A 166 -2.72 -9.59 -10.14
CA GLY A 166 -1.51 -10.42 -10.15
C GLY A 166 -0.27 -9.76 -10.79
N THR A 167 0.81 -10.53 -10.92
CA THR A 167 2.07 -10.10 -11.56
C THR A 167 1.88 -9.89 -13.06
N SER A 168 2.32 -8.74 -13.57
CA SER A 168 2.12 -8.29 -14.96
C SER A 168 3.33 -8.49 -15.88
N SER A 169 4.53 -8.69 -15.33
CA SER A 169 5.76 -8.95 -16.09
C SER A 169 6.70 -9.89 -15.34
N ILE A 170 7.54 -10.61 -16.09
CA ILE A 170 8.67 -11.38 -15.54
C ILE A 170 9.93 -10.52 -15.38
N GLY A 171 10.12 -9.51 -16.24
CA GLY A 171 11.38 -8.73 -16.30
C GLY A 171 11.23 -7.23 -16.09
N ALA A 172 10.16 -6.62 -16.59
CA ALA A 172 9.86 -5.22 -16.30
C ALA A 172 9.24 -5.07 -14.90
N GLY A 173 9.30 -3.86 -14.34
CA GLY A 173 8.74 -3.56 -13.03
C GLY A 173 7.23 -3.82 -12.96
N ASN A 174 6.78 -4.33 -11.81
CA ASN A 174 5.41 -4.79 -11.55
C ASN A 174 4.61 -3.88 -10.58
N ASN A 175 5.22 -2.79 -10.09
CA ASN A 175 4.57 -1.89 -9.15
C ASN A 175 3.54 -1.02 -9.89
N PRO A 176 2.36 -0.75 -9.29
CA PRO A 176 1.38 0.17 -9.85
C PRO A 176 1.92 1.61 -9.85
N LEU A 177 1.37 2.44 -10.72
CA LEU A 177 1.64 3.88 -10.70
C LEU A 177 0.87 4.53 -9.56
N TYR A 178 1.58 5.27 -8.70
CA TYR A 178 0.95 6.13 -7.70
C TYR A 178 0.74 7.53 -8.28
N VAL A 179 -0.47 8.05 -8.14
CA VAL A 179 -0.85 9.38 -8.61
C VAL A 179 -1.50 10.12 -7.45
N VAL A 180 -0.97 11.27 -7.07
CA VAL A 180 -1.52 12.12 -6.02
C VAL A 180 -2.06 13.38 -6.67
N ASP A 181 -3.36 13.63 -6.51
CA ASP A 181 -4.05 14.80 -7.08
C ASP A 181 -3.82 15.01 -8.58
N GLY A 182 -3.73 13.90 -9.33
CA GLY A 182 -3.54 13.88 -10.78
C GLY A 182 -2.08 13.90 -11.26
N ILE A 183 -1.10 13.95 -10.34
CA ILE A 183 0.33 13.94 -10.67
C ILE A 183 0.99 12.63 -10.23
N PRO A 184 1.74 11.94 -11.12
CA PRO A 184 2.56 10.79 -10.75
C PRO A 184 3.62 11.16 -9.70
N VAL A 185 3.79 10.31 -8.68
CA VAL A 185 4.77 10.51 -7.59
C VAL A 185 5.70 9.31 -7.48
N GLU A 186 6.87 9.50 -6.86
CA GLU A 186 7.79 8.41 -6.58
C GLU A 186 7.19 7.43 -5.56
N SER A 187 7.48 6.14 -5.72
CA SER A 187 6.96 5.07 -4.86
C SER A 187 7.99 3.97 -4.64
N GLY A 188 7.80 3.15 -3.61
CA GLY A 188 8.75 2.09 -3.27
C GLY A 188 9.77 2.55 -2.23
N ASP A 189 10.90 1.85 -2.19
CA ASP A 189 11.97 2.12 -1.22
C ASP A 189 12.89 3.22 -1.75
N VAL A 190 13.08 4.25 -0.93
CA VAL A 190 13.94 5.40 -1.21
C VAL A 190 15.10 5.52 -0.21
N GLY A 191 15.32 4.44 0.56
CA GLY A 191 16.44 4.25 1.47
C GLY A 191 17.78 4.36 0.76
N GLY A 192 18.77 4.97 1.43
CA GLY A 192 20.13 5.02 0.90
C GLY A 192 20.98 3.85 1.42
N LEU A 193 20.86 3.53 2.71
CA LEU A 193 21.55 2.40 3.34
C LEU A 193 20.60 1.44 4.07
N SER A 194 19.32 1.80 4.23
CA SER A 194 18.25 0.93 4.73
C SER A 194 17.35 0.43 3.60
N ASN A 195 16.65 -0.67 3.86
CA ASN A 195 15.64 -1.25 2.95
C ASN A 195 14.21 -1.12 3.52
N SER A 196 13.98 -0.05 4.30
CA SER A 196 12.74 0.13 5.07
C SER A 196 12.26 1.57 5.02
N MET A 197 12.55 2.27 3.91
CA MET A 197 12.22 3.69 3.77
C MET A 197 11.19 3.91 2.65
N ASN A 198 9.91 3.76 2.99
CA ASN A 198 8.79 3.86 2.05
C ASN A 198 8.45 5.30 1.62
N ALA A 199 8.58 5.61 0.32
CA ALA A 199 8.33 6.94 -0.26
C ALA A 199 6.90 7.46 -0.07
N ILE A 200 5.90 6.57 -0.07
CA ILE A 200 4.48 6.94 0.08
C ILE A 200 4.03 7.00 1.54
N ALA A 201 4.91 6.66 2.50
CA ALA A 201 4.62 6.80 3.93
C ALA A 201 4.52 8.29 4.37
N LEU A 202 5.05 9.22 3.57
CA LEU A 202 4.87 10.68 3.72
C LEU A 202 3.51 11.19 3.19
N ILE A 203 2.56 10.31 2.88
CA ILE A 203 1.18 10.71 2.64
C ILE A 203 0.40 10.46 3.93
N ASN A 204 -0.12 11.52 4.55
CA ASN A 204 -0.97 11.38 5.73
C ASN A 204 -2.31 10.73 5.35
N PRO A 205 -2.70 9.59 5.93
CA PRO A 205 -4.04 9.03 5.75
C PRO A 205 -5.17 10.01 6.09
N SER A 206 -4.99 10.85 7.12
CA SER A 206 -6.00 11.85 7.51
C SER A 206 -6.24 12.95 6.45
N ASP A 207 -5.27 13.16 5.56
CA ASP A 207 -5.36 14.13 4.45
C ASP A 207 -6.01 13.54 3.19
N ILE A 208 -6.24 12.23 3.16
CA ILE A 208 -6.81 11.54 2.00
C ILE A 208 -8.33 11.72 2.03
N ALA A 209 -8.90 12.14 0.90
CA ALA A 209 -10.33 12.12 0.66
C ALA A 209 -10.77 10.76 0.12
N SER A 210 -10.00 10.19 -0.81
CA SER A 210 -10.24 8.83 -1.33
C SER A 210 -8.99 8.22 -1.93
N VAL A 211 -8.93 6.89 -1.93
CA VAL A 211 -7.98 6.11 -2.73
C VAL A 211 -8.77 5.30 -3.76
N THR A 212 -8.46 5.52 -5.04
CA THR A 212 -9.11 4.87 -6.16
C THR A 212 -8.09 4.03 -6.93
N VAL A 213 -8.36 2.74 -7.11
CA VAL A 213 -7.54 1.82 -7.89
C VAL A 213 -8.19 1.58 -9.25
N LEU A 214 -7.47 1.97 -10.31
CA LEU A 214 -7.86 1.74 -11.70
C LEU A 214 -7.28 0.39 -12.14
N LYS A 215 -8.15 -0.62 -12.30
CA LYS A 215 -7.75 -2.03 -12.46
C LYS A 215 -7.70 -2.50 -13.91
N ASP A 216 -8.46 -1.87 -14.79
CA ASP A 216 -8.50 -2.22 -16.22
C ASP A 216 -7.86 -1.15 -17.11
N ALA A 217 -7.56 -1.56 -18.33
CA ALA A 217 -6.89 -0.71 -19.32
C ALA A 217 -7.74 0.51 -19.69
N ALA A 218 -9.07 0.39 -19.76
CA ALA A 218 -9.96 1.49 -20.13
C ALA A 218 -10.11 2.57 -19.04
N ALA A 219 -10.09 2.19 -17.76
CA ALA A 219 -10.09 3.16 -16.67
C ALA A 219 -8.72 3.86 -16.54
N ALA A 220 -7.63 3.13 -16.77
CA ALA A 220 -6.27 3.62 -16.56
C ALA A 220 -5.60 4.21 -17.82
N SER A 221 -6.26 4.16 -18.98
CA SER A 221 -5.67 4.52 -20.30
C SER A 221 -5.12 5.94 -20.37
N ILE A 222 -5.68 6.87 -19.59
CA ILE A 222 -5.23 8.25 -19.54
C ILE A 222 -3.80 8.39 -19.02
N TYR A 223 -3.34 7.47 -18.17
CA TYR A 223 -1.98 7.39 -17.64
C TYR A 223 -1.03 6.55 -18.51
N GLY A 224 -1.55 5.95 -19.59
CA GLY A 224 -0.77 5.34 -20.66
C GLY A 224 0.07 4.15 -20.24
N SER A 225 1.30 4.10 -20.74
CA SER A 225 2.26 3.03 -20.51
C SER A 225 2.70 2.84 -19.06
N ARG A 226 2.49 3.83 -18.19
CA ARG A 226 2.78 3.69 -16.75
C ARG A 226 1.66 2.95 -16.01
N ALA A 227 0.52 2.74 -16.66
CA ALA A 227 -0.66 2.11 -16.07
C ALA A 227 -0.78 0.60 -16.33
N ALA A 228 0.20 -0.05 -16.96
CA ALA A 228 0.19 -1.49 -17.24
C ALA A 228 -0.08 -2.36 -15.99
N ASN A 229 0.38 -1.87 -14.84
CA ASN A 229 0.33 -2.55 -13.55
C ASN A 229 -0.84 -2.06 -12.67
N GLY A 230 -1.77 -1.27 -13.24
CA GLY A 230 -2.79 -0.54 -12.50
C GLY A 230 -2.30 0.82 -12.01
N VAL A 231 -3.24 1.67 -11.60
CA VAL A 231 -2.98 3.01 -11.06
C VAL A 231 -3.66 3.14 -9.71
N ILE A 232 -2.93 3.63 -8.71
CA ILE A 232 -3.46 4.00 -7.41
C ILE A 232 -3.53 5.53 -7.35
N LEU A 233 -4.74 6.05 -7.49
CA LEU A 233 -5.05 7.47 -7.47
C LEU A 233 -5.47 7.88 -6.06
N ILE A 234 -4.68 8.73 -5.44
CA ILE A 234 -4.93 9.32 -4.13
C ILE A 234 -5.43 10.75 -4.35
N THR A 235 -6.64 11.03 -3.89
CA THR A 235 -7.21 12.38 -3.89
C THR A 235 -7.10 12.95 -2.50
N THR A 236 -6.52 14.13 -2.34
CA THR A 236 -6.38 14.77 -1.03
C THR A 236 -7.56 15.69 -0.71
N LYS A 237 -7.84 15.87 0.59
CA LYS A 237 -8.92 16.73 1.07
C LYS A 237 -8.68 18.19 0.63
N SER A 238 -9.72 18.81 0.11
CA SER A 238 -9.77 20.24 -0.20
C SER A 238 -10.61 20.97 0.85
N GLY A 239 -10.44 22.29 0.95
CA GLY A 239 -11.30 23.10 1.81
C GLY A 239 -12.74 23.13 1.31
N GLU A 240 -13.69 23.24 2.22
CA GLU A 240 -15.11 23.45 1.92
C GLU A 240 -15.51 24.89 2.21
N SER A 241 -16.46 25.43 1.46
CA SER A 241 -17.00 26.77 1.75
C SER A 241 -17.79 26.74 3.05
N GLY A 242 -17.53 27.68 3.97
CA GLY A 242 -18.24 27.74 5.26
C GLY A 242 -17.33 28.01 6.45
N LYS A 243 -17.83 27.66 7.64
CA LYS A 243 -17.12 27.90 8.90
C LYS A 243 -15.82 27.08 8.95
N SER A 244 -14.77 27.70 9.47
CA SER A 244 -13.52 27.01 9.76
C SER A 244 -13.77 25.90 10.78
N LYS A 245 -13.25 24.70 10.50
CA LYS A 245 -13.24 23.53 11.37
C LYS A 245 -11.80 23.20 11.73
N ILE A 246 -11.52 23.03 13.01
CA ILE A 246 -10.20 22.61 13.50
C ILE A 246 -10.34 21.27 14.20
N THR A 247 -9.54 20.28 13.78
CA THR A 247 -9.50 18.95 14.40
C THR A 247 -8.11 18.69 14.95
N ALA A 248 -8.03 18.33 16.23
CA ALA A 248 -6.82 17.84 16.88
C ALA A 248 -6.97 16.33 17.17
N ARG A 249 -5.96 15.53 16.83
CA ARG A 249 -5.94 14.09 17.10
C ARG A 249 -4.70 13.71 17.88
N ALA A 250 -4.85 12.73 18.78
CA ALA A 250 -3.75 12.15 19.52
C ALA A 250 -3.94 10.64 19.67
N ARG A 251 -2.88 9.86 19.44
CA ARG A 251 -2.86 8.40 19.57
C ARG A 251 -1.63 7.92 20.33
N TYR A 252 -1.81 6.88 21.13
CA TYR A 252 -0.73 6.14 21.75
C TYR A 252 -0.98 4.64 21.61
N GLY A 253 0.06 3.88 21.29
CA GLY A 253 -0.03 2.43 21.19
C GLY A 253 1.21 1.70 21.67
N VAL A 254 1.03 0.41 21.94
CA VAL A 254 2.08 -0.54 22.29
C VAL A 254 2.06 -1.68 21.29
N SER A 255 3.23 -2.07 20.80
CA SER A 255 3.39 -3.15 19.82
C SER A 255 4.20 -4.30 20.41
N THR A 256 3.80 -5.54 20.13
CA THR A 256 4.52 -6.75 20.54
C THR A 256 4.66 -7.70 19.36
N LEU A 257 5.59 -8.65 19.46
CA LEU A 257 5.71 -9.76 18.51
C LEU A 257 4.36 -10.50 18.38
N ALA A 258 3.89 -10.75 17.17
CA ALA A 258 2.77 -11.64 16.93
C ALA A 258 3.26 -13.10 16.93
N ASN A 259 2.63 -13.95 17.74
CA ASN A 259 2.96 -15.38 17.83
C ASN A 259 1.69 -16.15 18.21
N ASP A 260 0.86 -16.46 17.21
CA ASP A 260 -0.48 -17.03 17.42
C ASP A 260 -0.51 -18.57 17.52
N ASN A 261 0.57 -19.23 17.12
CA ASN A 261 0.72 -20.68 17.04
C ASN A 261 1.76 -21.28 18.02
N ASP A 262 2.20 -20.52 19.03
CA ASP A 262 3.24 -20.92 19.99
C ASP A 262 4.56 -21.34 19.31
N PHE A 263 4.88 -20.74 18.16
CA PHE A 263 6.16 -20.96 17.49
C PHE A 263 7.32 -20.44 18.35
N GLY A 264 8.40 -21.22 18.44
CA GLY A 264 9.55 -20.84 19.24
C GLY A 264 10.70 -21.82 19.18
N MET A 265 11.75 -21.48 19.91
CA MET A 265 12.98 -22.28 20.03
C MET A 265 12.84 -23.32 21.12
N ALA A 266 13.63 -24.39 21.03
CA ALA A 266 13.78 -25.34 22.12
C ALA A 266 14.28 -24.62 23.38
N ASN A 267 13.69 -24.98 24.51
CA ASN A 267 14.18 -24.56 25.82
C ASN A 267 15.48 -25.32 26.18
N LEU A 268 16.09 -24.99 27.32
CA LEU A 268 17.36 -25.61 27.73
C LEU A 268 17.29 -27.14 27.83
N GLU A 269 16.22 -27.69 28.41
CA GLU A 269 16.07 -29.13 28.60
C GLU A 269 15.86 -29.86 27.27
N GLU A 270 14.99 -29.32 26.41
CA GLU A 270 14.75 -29.83 25.06
C GLU A 270 16.03 -29.78 24.21
N TYR A 271 16.75 -28.66 24.25
CA TYR A 271 18.01 -28.49 23.55
C TYR A 271 19.06 -29.50 24.02
N VAL A 272 19.24 -29.67 25.32
CA VAL A 272 20.22 -30.62 25.88
C VAL A 272 19.87 -32.05 25.50
N GLN A 273 18.59 -32.41 25.57
CA GLN A 273 18.12 -33.73 25.16
C GLN A 273 18.43 -33.99 23.68
N TYR A 274 18.02 -33.09 22.78
CA TYR A 274 18.26 -33.22 21.34
C TYR A 274 19.75 -33.33 21.01
N GLN A 275 20.58 -32.49 21.64
CA GLN A 275 22.04 -32.48 21.44
C GLN A 275 22.69 -33.79 21.88
N ARG A 276 22.20 -34.41 22.96
CA ARG A 276 22.67 -35.72 23.42
C ARG A 276 22.24 -36.83 22.48
N ASP A 277 20.97 -36.83 22.07
CA ASP A 277 20.43 -37.82 21.13
C ASP A 277 21.19 -37.78 19.79
N ALA A 278 21.49 -36.58 19.28
CA ALA A 278 22.26 -36.39 18.05
C ALA A 278 23.67 -37.01 18.13
N ARG A 279 24.34 -36.89 19.28
CA ARG A 279 25.69 -37.43 19.50
C ARG A 279 25.68 -38.95 19.69
N ILE A 280 24.67 -39.48 20.40
CA ILE A 280 24.43 -40.92 20.53
C ILE A 280 24.19 -41.54 19.13
N ASN A 281 23.35 -40.90 18.31
CA ASN A 281 23.08 -41.34 16.95
C ASN A 281 24.30 -41.24 16.02
N ALA A 282 25.24 -40.33 16.31
CA ALA A 282 26.54 -40.26 15.63
C ALA A 282 27.54 -41.33 16.10
N GLY A 283 27.19 -42.14 17.12
CA GLY A 283 28.02 -43.22 17.64
C GLY A 283 28.91 -42.84 18.83
N TYR A 284 28.68 -41.70 19.47
CA TYR A 284 29.50 -41.18 20.57
C TYR A 284 28.78 -41.28 21.92
N ASN A 285 29.55 -41.44 23.01
CA ASN A 285 29.01 -41.33 24.37
C ASN A 285 29.08 -39.87 24.84
N PRO A 286 27.94 -39.16 25.04
CA PRO A 286 27.93 -37.77 25.44
C PRO A 286 28.34 -37.55 26.91
N ASP A 287 28.41 -38.61 27.73
CA ASP A 287 28.82 -38.50 29.14
C ASP A 287 30.31 -38.81 29.38
N ASP A 288 31.04 -39.25 28.35
CA ASP A 288 32.47 -39.49 28.43
C ASP A 288 33.24 -38.17 28.25
N PRO A 289 33.94 -37.64 29.30
CA PRO A 289 34.69 -36.40 29.20
C PRO A 289 35.86 -36.44 28.21
N SER A 290 36.29 -37.63 27.78
CA SER A 290 37.32 -37.82 26.77
C SER A 290 36.79 -37.88 25.33
N SER A 291 35.47 -37.94 25.16
CA SER A 291 34.81 -37.90 23.85
C SER A 291 34.98 -36.53 23.20
N GLU A 292 35.28 -36.50 21.90
CA GLU A 292 35.28 -35.28 21.09
C GLU A 292 33.91 -34.56 21.15
N TYR A 293 32.82 -35.32 21.36
CA TYR A 293 31.46 -34.81 21.48
C TYR A 293 30.92 -34.91 22.91
N TYR A 294 31.74 -34.61 23.92
CA TYR A 294 31.28 -34.53 25.31
C TYR A 294 30.17 -33.47 25.49
N PHE A 295 29.01 -33.89 26.01
CA PHE A 295 27.86 -33.02 26.28
C PHE A 295 27.00 -33.62 27.41
N PRO A 296 27.41 -33.47 28.68
CA PRO A 296 26.83 -34.20 29.81
C PRO A 296 25.42 -33.71 30.15
N GLN A 297 24.59 -34.57 30.77
CA GLN A 297 23.23 -34.19 31.20
C GLN A 297 23.21 -33.00 32.17
N ALA A 298 24.30 -32.78 32.92
CA ALA A 298 24.46 -31.64 33.82
C ALA A 298 24.33 -30.27 33.10
N MET A 299 24.46 -30.21 31.77
CA MET A 299 24.21 -29.00 30.98
C MET A 299 22.77 -28.49 31.15
N ALA A 300 21.79 -29.38 31.39
CA ALA A 300 20.40 -29.00 31.61
C ALA A 300 20.17 -28.21 32.92
N GLY A 301 21.12 -28.28 33.86
CA GLY A 301 21.07 -27.54 35.13
C GLY A 301 21.75 -26.17 35.10
N ARG A 302 22.31 -25.74 33.95
CA ARG A 302 22.97 -24.43 33.82
C ARG A 302 21.97 -23.29 33.72
N ARG A 303 22.44 -22.07 33.93
CA ARG A 303 21.65 -20.86 33.65
C ARG A 303 21.31 -20.81 32.16
N ALA A 304 20.02 -20.71 31.83
CA ALA A 304 19.55 -20.57 30.46
C ALA A 304 19.49 -19.10 30.04
N THR A 305 19.95 -18.79 28.83
CA THR A 305 19.73 -17.48 28.18
C THR A 305 18.56 -17.58 27.20
N ASN A 306 17.55 -16.71 27.35
CA ASN A 306 16.51 -16.54 26.34
C ASN A 306 16.92 -15.41 25.39
N TRP A 307 17.64 -15.77 24.32
CA TRP A 307 18.19 -14.81 23.37
C TRP A 307 17.14 -13.93 22.69
N MET A 308 15.98 -14.49 22.34
CA MET A 308 14.88 -13.71 21.75
C MET A 308 14.40 -12.62 22.70
N LYS A 309 14.32 -12.90 24.01
CA LYS A 309 13.94 -11.91 25.03
C LYS A 309 15.02 -10.84 25.24
N GLU A 310 16.30 -11.18 25.15
CA GLU A 310 17.41 -10.23 25.29
C GLU A 310 17.51 -9.25 24.10
N LEU A 311 17.09 -9.70 22.91
CA LEU A 311 17.22 -8.96 21.66
C LEU A 311 15.95 -8.18 21.26
N THR A 312 14.83 -8.41 21.96
CA THR A 312 13.54 -7.75 21.69
C THR A 312 12.98 -6.99 22.89
N ARG A 313 11.99 -6.13 22.64
CA ARG A 313 11.27 -5.30 23.61
C ARG A 313 9.84 -5.05 23.12
N ASN A 314 9.01 -4.47 23.99
CA ASN A 314 7.75 -3.87 23.54
C ASN A 314 8.05 -2.59 22.74
N GLY A 315 7.44 -2.47 21.57
CA GLY A 315 7.44 -1.27 20.75
C GLY A 315 6.41 -0.24 21.24
N SER A 316 6.50 0.99 20.73
CA SER A 316 5.53 2.05 21.03
C SER A 316 5.23 2.90 19.81
N LEU A 317 3.98 3.37 19.71
CA LEU A 317 3.50 4.23 18.64
C LEU A 317 2.90 5.50 19.22
N GLN A 318 3.24 6.64 18.65
CA GLN A 318 2.74 7.96 19.03
C GLN A 318 2.37 8.73 17.78
N GLU A 319 1.19 9.36 17.78
CA GLU A 319 0.74 10.19 16.67
C GLU A 319 0.00 11.42 17.18
N TYR A 320 0.31 12.57 16.59
CA TYR A 320 -0.34 13.84 16.88
C TYR A 320 -0.65 14.57 15.58
N GLU A 321 -1.88 15.05 15.44
CA GLU A 321 -2.32 15.74 14.22
C GLU A 321 -3.11 17.00 14.55
N LEU A 322 -2.93 18.03 13.73
CA LEU A 322 -3.73 19.23 13.72
C LEU A 322 -4.17 19.51 12.29
N ILE A 323 -5.48 19.62 12.08
CA ILE A 323 -6.09 19.83 10.77
C ILE A 323 -6.97 21.07 10.87
N ALA A 324 -6.86 21.98 9.90
CA ALA A 324 -7.70 23.16 9.76
C ALA A 324 -8.26 23.21 8.34
N SER A 325 -9.57 23.38 8.20
CA SER A 325 -10.22 23.47 6.90
C SER A 325 -11.36 24.48 6.93
N GLY A 326 -11.65 25.11 5.79
CA GLY A 326 -12.78 26.02 5.65
C GLY A 326 -12.70 26.85 4.37
N GLY A 327 -13.55 27.86 4.27
CA GLY A 327 -13.60 28.70 3.08
C GLY A 327 -14.34 30.00 3.28
N ALA A 328 -13.75 31.10 2.80
CA ALA A 328 -14.30 32.44 2.90
C ALA A 328 -14.37 33.09 1.50
N GLY A 329 -15.57 33.51 1.11
CA GLY A 329 -15.79 34.14 -0.20
C GLY A 329 -15.52 33.17 -1.35
N LYS A 330 -14.46 33.43 -2.12
CA LYS A 330 -14.07 32.66 -3.31
C LYS A 330 -12.85 31.76 -3.09
N THR A 331 -12.40 31.62 -1.85
CA THR A 331 -11.20 30.87 -1.50
C THR A 331 -11.54 29.81 -0.46
N THR A 332 -11.11 28.58 -0.73
CA THR A 332 -11.20 27.43 0.18
C THR A 332 -9.79 26.93 0.51
N TYR A 333 -9.60 26.50 1.76
CA TYR A 333 -8.31 26.04 2.24
C TYR A 333 -8.44 24.76 3.08
N TYR A 334 -7.40 23.93 3.01
CA TYR A 334 -7.18 22.79 3.87
C TYR A 334 -5.70 22.78 4.26
N THR A 335 -5.41 22.73 5.55
CA THR A 335 -4.05 22.68 6.08
C THR A 335 -3.96 21.60 7.14
N SER A 336 -2.91 20.80 7.12
CA SER A 336 -2.64 19.80 8.15
C SER A 336 -1.18 19.81 8.59
N LEU A 337 -0.96 19.44 9.85
CA LEU A 337 0.33 19.17 10.45
C LEU A 337 0.21 17.85 11.20
N SER A 338 1.15 16.93 10.99
CA SER A 338 1.18 15.68 11.76
C SER A 338 2.58 15.24 12.11
N TYR A 339 2.70 14.60 13.26
CA TYR A 339 3.90 13.95 13.79
C TYR A 339 3.57 12.49 14.12
N ASN A 340 4.38 11.55 13.64
CA ASN A 340 4.27 10.13 14.01
C ASN A 340 5.65 9.60 14.41
N LYS A 341 5.70 8.83 15.50
CA LYS A 341 6.89 8.12 15.95
C LYS A 341 6.55 6.71 16.38
N THR A 342 7.21 5.75 15.75
CA THR A 342 7.05 4.31 16.00
C THR A 342 8.40 3.72 16.40
N ASN A 343 8.50 3.20 17.61
CA ASN A 343 9.64 2.42 18.08
C ASN A 343 9.36 0.93 17.84
N GLY A 344 10.27 0.24 17.15
CA GLY A 344 10.14 -1.19 16.87
C GLY A 344 10.33 -2.08 18.11
N ILE A 345 10.00 -3.36 17.95
CA ILE A 345 10.23 -4.42 18.93
C ILE A 345 11.71 -4.81 19.04
N VAL A 346 12.55 -4.42 18.10
CA VAL A 346 14.01 -4.51 18.23
C VAL A 346 14.52 -3.16 18.77
N PRO A 347 15.41 -3.12 19.79
CA PRO A 347 16.11 -1.90 20.17
C PRO A 347 16.80 -1.25 18.96
N THR A 348 16.96 0.08 18.95
CA THR A 348 17.53 0.88 17.84
C THR A 348 16.73 0.93 16.53
N VAL A 349 15.82 -0.02 16.27
CA VAL A 349 14.88 0.05 15.14
C VAL A 349 13.72 1.01 15.42
N GLY A 350 13.43 1.91 14.48
CA GLY A 350 12.32 2.86 14.61
C GLY A 350 12.03 3.64 13.34
N PHE A 351 10.87 4.29 13.32
CA PHE A 351 10.37 5.12 12.24
C PHE A 351 9.79 6.41 12.81
N GLU A 352 10.15 7.55 12.23
CA GLU A 352 9.66 8.87 12.64
C GLU A 352 9.31 9.68 11.40
N LYS A 353 8.18 10.37 11.40
CA LYS A 353 7.80 11.28 10.32
C LYS A 353 7.10 12.54 10.82
N MET A 354 7.33 13.63 10.10
CA MET A 354 6.69 14.92 10.25
C MET A 354 6.25 15.40 8.88
N GLN A 355 5.04 15.92 8.76
CA GLN A 355 4.53 16.37 7.48
C GLN A 355 3.57 17.54 7.65
N ILE A 356 3.60 18.42 6.66
CA ILE A 356 2.72 19.57 6.51
C ILE A 356 2.08 19.53 5.13
N ARG A 357 0.77 19.78 5.07
CA ARG A 357 0.03 19.94 3.83
C ARG A 357 -0.70 21.27 3.82
N ALA A 358 -0.74 21.91 2.66
CA ALA A 358 -1.57 23.08 2.40
C ALA A 358 -2.17 22.97 1.00
N ASN A 359 -3.49 22.87 0.94
CA ASN A 359 -4.29 22.88 -0.28
C ASN A 359 -5.11 24.17 -0.29
N LEU A 360 -5.00 24.93 -1.38
CA LEU A 360 -5.67 26.22 -1.55
C LEU A 360 -6.32 26.26 -2.93
N ASP A 361 -7.61 26.57 -2.99
CA ASP A 361 -8.33 26.82 -4.23
C ASP A 361 -8.92 28.22 -4.19
N THR A 362 -8.77 28.98 -5.28
CA THR A 362 -9.31 30.34 -5.40
C THR A 362 -9.98 30.52 -6.75
N GLU A 363 -11.28 30.83 -6.70
CA GLU A 363 -12.01 31.31 -7.86
C GLU A 363 -11.70 32.79 -8.06
N LEU A 364 -10.79 33.13 -8.97
CA LEU A 364 -10.49 34.53 -9.28
C LEU A 364 -11.74 35.22 -9.86
N ASN A 365 -12.44 34.51 -10.75
CA ASN A 365 -13.74 34.89 -11.29
C ASN A 365 -14.46 33.66 -11.87
N LYS A 366 -15.63 33.85 -12.51
CA LYS A 366 -16.46 32.75 -13.04
C LYS A 366 -15.80 31.93 -14.16
N TRP A 367 -14.77 32.47 -14.81
CA TRP A 367 -14.07 31.83 -15.94
C TRP A 367 -12.61 31.48 -15.62
N LEU A 368 -12.10 31.80 -14.42
CA LEU A 368 -10.72 31.54 -14.03
C LEU A 368 -10.63 31.06 -12.58
N LYS A 369 -10.09 29.85 -12.41
CA LYS A 369 -9.76 29.26 -11.11
C LYS A 369 -8.27 28.95 -11.06
N MET A 370 -7.66 29.20 -9.91
CA MET A 370 -6.30 28.80 -9.60
C MET A 370 -6.32 27.93 -8.35
N GLY A 371 -5.46 26.93 -8.30
CA GLY A 371 -5.24 26.20 -7.06
C GLY A 371 -3.81 25.73 -6.89
N THR A 372 -3.45 25.52 -5.63
CA THR A 372 -2.12 25.17 -5.18
C THR A 372 -2.22 24.00 -4.20
N ARG A 373 -1.39 22.99 -4.38
CA ARG A 373 -1.23 21.84 -3.49
C ARG A 373 0.22 21.78 -3.06
N LEU A 374 0.48 22.00 -1.78
CA LEU A 374 1.82 21.97 -1.19
C LEU A 374 1.87 20.85 -0.16
N HIS A 375 2.96 20.09 -0.20
CA HIS A 375 3.28 19.07 0.77
C HIS A 375 4.77 19.12 1.09
N GLY A 376 5.11 19.15 2.37
CA GLY A 376 6.48 19.05 2.86
C GLY A 376 6.56 17.98 3.93
N GLY A 377 7.61 17.17 3.89
CA GLY A 377 7.78 16.04 4.80
C GLY A 377 9.22 15.83 5.23
N TYR A 378 9.38 15.34 6.45
CA TYR A 378 10.59 14.76 7.00
C TYR A 378 10.28 13.35 7.45
N MET A 379 11.17 12.40 7.16
CA MET A 379 11.09 11.06 7.72
C MET A 379 12.47 10.54 8.07
N LYS A 380 12.52 9.72 9.11
CA LYS A 380 13.72 9.03 9.55
C LYS A 380 13.40 7.56 9.79
N VAL A 381 14.21 6.70 9.21
CA VAL A 381 14.22 5.27 9.50
C VAL A 381 15.51 4.96 10.24
N SER A 382 15.41 4.34 11.41
CA SER A 382 16.52 3.73 12.11
C SER A 382 16.43 2.22 11.99
N ASP A 383 17.55 1.58 11.71
CA ASP A 383 17.62 0.16 11.38
C ASP A 383 18.88 -0.48 11.99
N VAL A 384 19.00 -1.80 11.92
CA VAL A 384 20.24 -2.52 12.25
C VAL A 384 21.08 -2.72 11.00
N GLN A 385 22.40 -2.64 11.13
CA GLN A 385 23.29 -2.86 9.99
C GLN A 385 23.46 -4.37 9.80
N ASN A 386 22.84 -4.94 8.76
CA ASN A 386 23.30 -6.23 8.24
C ASN A 386 24.76 -6.05 7.79
N SER A 387 25.65 -6.85 8.37
CA SER A 387 27.09 -6.78 8.14
C SER A 387 27.42 -6.75 6.64
N LEU A 388 28.55 -6.16 6.27
CA LEU A 388 29.11 -6.08 4.91
C LEU A 388 29.32 -7.46 4.22
N LEU A 389 28.98 -8.57 4.89
CA LEU A 389 29.16 -9.96 4.46
C LEU A 389 27.94 -10.60 3.76
N GLY A 390 26.89 -9.83 3.46
CA GLY A 390 25.86 -10.25 2.49
C GLY A 390 24.43 -10.26 3.02
N ASP A 391 23.51 -10.09 2.09
CA ASP A 391 22.07 -9.83 2.27
C ASP A 391 21.23 -11.08 2.66
N SER A 392 21.88 -12.12 3.18
CA SER A 392 21.25 -13.42 3.44
C SER A 392 20.44 -13.49 4.74
N GLY A 393 20.42 -12.41 5.55
CA GLY A 393 19.80 -12.40 6.87
C GLY A 393 20.54 -13.22 7.94
N LEU A 394 21.53 -14.04 7.56
CA LEU A 394 22.35 -14.88 8.44
C LEU A 394 23.54 -14.10 9.02
N ALA A 395 23.25 -12.99 9.67
CA ALA A 395 24.27 -12.11 10.26
C ALA A 395 24.11 -12.03 11.78
N PRO A 396 25.21 -11.90 12.55
CA PRO A 396 25.13 -11.73 14.00
C PRO A 396 24.33 -10.48 14.41
N THR A 397 24.25 -9.48 13.53
CA THR A 397 23.48 -8.26 13.71
C THR A 397 21.98 -8.42 13.43
N ASN A 398 21.54 -9.52 12.81
CA ASN A 398 20.12 -9.82 12.66
C ASN A 398 19.59 -10.39 14.00
N PRO A 399 18.72 -9.65 14.72
CA PRO A 399 18.21 -10.07 16.03
C PRO A 399 17.41 -11.37 15.99
N PHE A 400 16.69 -11.65 14.88
CA PHE A 400 15.87 -12.84 14.78
C PHE A 400 16.71 -14.07 14.45
N TYR A 401 17.69 -13.93 13.55
CA TYR A 401 18.66 -15.00 13.30
C TYR A 401 19.44 -15.32 14.59
N SER A 402 20.09 -14.34 15.21
CA SER A 402 20.86 -14.56 16.44
C SER A 402 19.99 -15.07 17.59
N GLY A 403 18.77 -14.55 17.73
CA GLY A 403 17.81 -14.99 18.73
C GLY A 403 17.34 -16.44 18.57
N MET A 404 17.28 -16.93 17.32
CA MET A 404 16.92 -18.31 16.99
C MET A 404 18.15 -19.22 16.97
N ALA A 405 19.31 -18.73 16.58
CA ALA A 405 20.49 -19.53 16.34
C ALA A 405 21.29 -19.86 17.60
N LEU A 406 21.34 -18.94 18.57
CA LEU A 406 22.19 -19.10 19.75
C LEU A 406 21.61 -20.11 20.74
N ALA A 407 22.46 -21.03 21.18
CA ALA A 407 22.12 -22.05 22.16
C ALA A 407 21.72 -21.43 23.52
N PRO A 408 20.72 -21.99 24.22
CA PRO A 408 20.30 -21.49 25.53
C PRO A 408 21.37 -21.71 26.61
N THR A 409 22.36 -22.57 26.37
CA THR A 409 23.51 -22.82 27.25
C THR A 409 24.57 -21.72 27.21
N MET A 410 24.54 -20.85 26.20
CA MET A 410 25.49 -19.74 26.05
C MET A 410 25.03 -18.53 26.85
N ASN A 411 25.96 -17.84 27.52
CA ASN A 411 25.66 -16.65 28.30
C ASN A 411 25.73 -15.39 27.44
N ALA A 412 24.80 -14.45 27.62
CA ALA A 412 24.84 -13.15 26.96
C ALA A 412 25.95 -12.21 27.50
N TYR A 413 26.32 -12.38 28.77
CA TYR A 413 27.29 -11.57 29.48
C TYR A 413 28.26 -12.44 30.27
N ASN A 414 29.48 -11.96 30.47
CA ASN A 414 30.46 -12.54 31.39
C ASN A 414 30.07 -12.26 32.86
N GLU A 415 30.75 -12.88 33.82
CA GLU A 415 30.48 -12.70 35.26
C GLU A 415 30.67 -11.26 35.75
N ASP A 416 31.54 -10.49 35.09
CA ASP A 416 31.80 -9.08 35.37
C ASP A 416 30.76 -8.12 34.73
N GLY A 417 29.80 -8.65 33.97
CA GLY A 417 28.76 -7.89 33.28
C GLY A 417 29.15 -7.38 31.88
N SER A 418 30.37 -7.64 31.41
CA SER A 418 30.78 -7.34 30.04
C SER A 418 30.10 -8.28 29.02
N TYR A 419 30.03 -7.89 27.74
CA TYR A 419 29.46 -8.74 26.70
C TYR A 419 30.30 -10.01 26.50
N ASN A 420 29.63 -11.17 26.43
CA ASN A 420 30.29 -12.42 26.08
C ASN A 420 30.45 -12.52 24.55
N PHE A 421 31.67 -12.69 24.06
CA PHE A 421 31.99 -12.87 22.63
C PHE A 421 32.34 -14.32 22.26
N ASP A 422 32.40 -15.24 23.23
CA ASP A 422 32.57 -16.67 22.97
C ASP A 422 31.25 -17.28 22.49
N LEU A 423 30.89 -16.96 21.25
CA LEU A 423 29.64 -17.32 20.58
C LEU A 423 29.93 -17.79 19.13
N PRO A 424 30.49 -19.00 18.95
CA PRO A 424 31.05 -19.44 17.66
C PRO A 424 30.05 -19.44 16.49
N PHE A 425 28.79 -19.81 16.74
CA PHE A 425 27.76 -19.92 15.69
C PHE A 425 27.35 -18.57 15.07
N VAL A 426 27.64 -17.47 15.75
CA VAL A 426 27.41 -16.10 15.27
C VAL A 426 28.73 -15.35 15.10
N PHE A 427 29.77 -16.07 14.68
CA PHE A 427 31.10 -15.54 14.34
C PHE A 427 31.81 -14.85 15.52
N ASN A 428 31.57 -15.30 16.75
CA ASN A 428 32.12 -14.71 17.98
C ASN A 428 31.75 -13.23 18.15
N VAL A 429 30.55 -12.85 17.72
CA VAL A 429 29.98 -11.52 17.88
C VAL A 429 28.84 -11.57 18.89
N ASN A 430 28.86 -10.70 19.90
CA ASN A 430 27.72 -10.55 20.78
C ASN A 430 26.59 -9.77 20.06
N PRO A 431 25.41 -10.38 19.80
CA PRO A 431 24.36 -9.72 19.03
C PRO A 431 23.74 -8.53 19.77
N ILE A 432 23.77 -8.52 21.11
CA ILE A 432 23.27 -7.40 21.91
C ILE A 432 24.19 -6.19 21.71
N ALA A 433 25.50 -6.39 21.79
CA ALA A 433 26.49 -5.36 21.51
C ALA A 433 26.39 -4.88 20.06
N ALA A 434 26.27 -5.81 19.11
CA ALA A 434 26.19 -5.50 17.69
C ALA A 434 24.99 -4.61 17.35
N ILE A 435 23.82 -4.85 17.95
CA ILE A 435 22.61 -4.04 17.73
C ILE A 435 22.70 -2.68 18.43
N ARG A 436 23.29 -2.62 19.63
CA ARG A 436 23.29 -1.41 20.47
C ARG A 436 24.45 -0.44 20.19
N GLU A 437 25.57 -0.94 19.71
CA GLU A 437 26.78 -0.15 19.45
C GLU A 437 26.95 0.24 17.96
N GLN A 438 26.02 -0.19 17.12
CA GLN A 438 25.85 0.32 15.76
C GLN A 438 24.97 1.56 15.75
N ASP A 439 25.13 2.36 14.70
CA ASP A 439 24.24 3.49 14.42
C ASP A 439 23.98 3.52 12.91
N LYS A 440 22.76 3.16 12.53
CA LYS A 440 22.29 3.14 11.13
C LYS A 440 20.97 3.86 11.01
N TYR A 441 20.92 4.84 10.11
CA TYR A 441 19.69 5.55 9.78
C TYR A 441 19.73 6.14 8.38
N ASP A 442 18.54 6.31 7.82
CA ASP A 442 18.27 7.18 6.68
C ASP A 442 17.34 8.31 7.11
N LYS A 443 17.58 9.52 6.60
CA LYS A 443 16.75 10.71 6.82
C LYS A 443 16.40 11.33 5.49
N GLN A 444 15.12 11.54 5.23
CA GLN A 444 14.65 12.17 4.01
C GLN A 444 13.92 13.47 4.30
N TYR A 445 14.19 14.46 3.45
CA TYR A 445 13.39 15.69 3.33
C TYR A 445 12.75 15.68 1.95
N LYS A 446 11.42 15.84 1.89
CA LYS A 446 10.65 15.79 0.66
C LYS A 446 9.77 17.04 0.53
N PHE A 447 9.70 17.58 -0.68
CA PHE A 447 8.79 18.66 -1.05
C PHE A 447 8.07 18.29 -2.34
N ASN A 448 6.73 18.36 -2.30
CA ASN A 448 5.87 18.20 -3.46
C ASN A 448 5.01 19.47 -3.59
N GLY A 449 5.11 20.15 -4.73
CA GLY A 449 4.37 21.36 -5.02
C GLY A 449 3.69 21.27 -6.37
N THR A 450 2.38 21.50 -6.42
CA THR A 450 1.61 21.56 -7.67
C THR A 450 0.82 22.85 -7.74
N VAL A 451 0.92 23.56 -8.87
CA VAL A 451 0.09 24.72 -9.19
C VAL A 451 -0.70 24.41 -10.43
N TYR A 452 -2.00 24.74 -10.40
CA TYR A 452 -2.85 24.60 -11.57
C TYR A 452 -3.68 25.85 -11.83
N LEU A 453 -3.97 26.06 -13.11
CA LEU A 453 -4.84 27.11 -13.60
C LEU A 453 -5.89 26.49 -14.50
N GLU A 454 -7.15 26.82 -14.24
CA GLU A 454 -8.33 26.36 -14.97
C GLU A 454 -9.03 27.57 -15.57
N TRP A 455 -9.14 27.58 -16.90
CA TRP A 455 -9.72 28.66 -17.68
C TRP A 455 -10.93 28.16 -18.48
N LYS A 456 -12.09 28.77 -18.24
CA LYS A 456 -13.37 28.45 -18.90
C LYS A 456 -13.85 29.63 -19.75
N PRO A 457 -13.33 29.81 -20.98
CA PRO A 457 -13.75 30.90 -21.86
C PRO A 457 -15.25 30.86 -22.18
N ILE A 458 -15.80 29.65 -22.30
CA ILE A 458 -17.23 29.35 -22.39
C ILE A 458 -17.54 28.18 -21.44
N LYS A 459 -18.82 27.97 -21.10
CA LYS A 459 -19.22 26.98 -20.09
C LYS A 459 -18.79 25.55 -20.43
N GLN A 460 -18.85 25.19 -21.71
CA GLN A 460 -18.56 23.86 -22.23
C GLN A 460 -17.05 23.57 -22.34
N LEU A 461 -16.21 24.61 -22.41
CA LEU A 461 -14.79 24.46 -22.74
C LEU A 461 -13.93 24.81 -21.55
N THR A 462 -13.13 23.85 -21.08
CA THR A 462 -12.21 24.01 -19.95
C THR A 462 -10.78 23.75 -20.39
N PHE A 463 -9.93 24.78 -20.33
CA PHE A 463 -8.49 24.65 -20.43
C PHE A 463 -7.91 24.48 -19.04
N ARG A 464 -7.00 23.53 -18.86
CA ARG A 464 -6.30 23.34 -17.60
C ARG A 464 -4.82 23.09 -17.84
N THR A 465 -3.99 23.82 -17.10
CA THR A 465 -2.55 23.56 -17.01
C THR A 465 -2.20 23.19 -15.57
N ASN A 466 -1.46 22.11 -15.39
CA ASN A 466 -0.94 21.66 -14.11
C ASN A 466 0.58 21.59 -14.22
N ASN A 467 1.30 22.22 -13.29
CA ASN A 467 2.76 22.18 -13.23
C ASN A 467 3.17 21.74 -11.82
N SER A 468 4.04 20.74 -11.75
CA SER A 468 4.40 20.08 -10.50
C SER A 468 5.91 19.83 -10.39
N ILE A 469 6.40 19.96 -9.18
CA ILE A 469 7.74 19.55 -8.77
C ILE A 469 7.63 18.61 -7.57
N GLU A 470 8.33 17.50 -7.66
CA GLU A 470 8.64 16.64 -6.52
C GLU A 470 10.15 16.58 -6.38
N TYR A 471 10.65 16.89 -5.19
CA TYR A 471 12.07 16.89 -4.86
C TYR A 471 12.27 16.21 -3.51
N ALA A 472 13.23 15.31 -3.44
CA ALA A 472 13.66 14.74 -2.17
C ALA A 472 15.17 14.60 -2.09
N THR A 473 15.70 14.74 -0.89
CA THR A 473 17.08 14.40 -0.53
C THR A 473 17.07 13.46 0.66
N THR A 474 17.83 12.38 0.56
CA THR A 474 18.03 11.36 1.58
C THR A 474 19.49 11.40 2.02
N THR A 475 19.72 11.58 3.31
CA THR A 475 21.04 11.44 3.94
C THR A 475 21.06 10.17 4.77
N SER A 476 22.12 9.39 4.61
CA SER A 476 22.23 8.03 5.13
C SER A 476 23.51 7.89 5.91
N ARG A 477 23.47 7.14 7.00
CA ARG A 477 24.64 6.83 7.80
C ARG A 477 24.54 5.39 8.30
N ALA A 478 25.65 4.66 8.25
CA ALA A 478 25.84 3.39 8.92
C ALA A 478 27.23 3.30 9.54
N TYR A 479 27.30 3.08 10.85
CA TYR A 479 28.54 2.81 11.57
C TYR A 479 28.53 1.39 12.12
N SER A 480 29.66 0.71 11.98
CA SER A 480 29.90 -0.60 12.55
C SER A 480 31.21 -0.62 13.34
N PRO A 481 31.18 -1.03 14.62
CA PRO A 481 32.39 -1.27 15.41
C PRO A 481 33.27 -2.37 14.80
N ALA A 482 34.55 -2.39 15.19
CA ALA A 482 35.50 -3.34 14.64
C ALA A 482 35.17 -4.80 14.97
N PHE A 483 34.52 -5.06 16.12
CA PHE A 483 34.15 -6.42 16.53
C PHE A 483 32.98 -7.00 15.73
N VAL A 484 32.23 -6.17 14.99
CA VAL A 484 31.13 -6.64 14.11
C VAL A 484 31.65 -6.95 12.69
N ASN A 485 32.75 -6.32 12.30
CA ASN A 485 33.39 -6.53 11.00
C ASN A 485 34.52 -7.57 11.10
N THR A 486 34.93 -8.14 9.97
CA THR A 486 36.13 -8.98 9.92
C THR A 486 37.38 -8.16 10.23
N ALA A 487 38.42 -8.80 10.77
CA ALA A 487 39.70 -8.17 11.09
C ALA A 487 40.29 -7.31 9.94
N SER A 488 40.00 -7.65 8.68
CA SER A 488 40.49 -6.94 7.48
C SER A 488 39.89 -5.54 7.23
N TYR A 489 38.79 -5.16 7.88
CA TYR A 489 38.11 -3.88 7.64
C TYR A 489 38.07 -2.96 8.88
N GLY A 490 38.34 -3.50 10.07
CA GLY A 490 38.22 -2.76 11.34
C GLY A 490 36.84 -2.13 11.51
N ALA A 491 36.78 -1.02 12.26
CA ALA A 491 35.55 -0.24 12.36
C ALA A 491 35.29 0.52 11.05
N SER A 492 34.03 0.65 10.65
CA SER A 492 33.67 1.28 9.38
C SER A 492 32.59 2.35 9.56
N LEU A 493 32.68 3.41 8.76
CA LEU A 493 31.66 4.43 8.60
C LEU A 493 31.26 4.52 7.12
N ASN A 494 29.97 4.31 6.84
CA ASN A 494 29.36 4.52 5.54
C ASN A 494 28.41 5.72 5.63
N THR A 495 28.56 6.68 4.75
CA THR A 495 27.66 7.82 4.60
C THR A 495 27.24 7.92 3.15
N ALA A 496 25.96 8.17 2.89
CA ALA A 496 25.47 8.39 1.55
C ALA A 496 24.50 9.57 1.49
N GLU A 497 24.50 10.26 0.36
CA GLU A 497 23.49 11.25 0.01
C GLU A 497 22.89 10.83 -1.33
N SER A 498 21.57 10.71 -1.40
CA SER A 498 20.84 10.51 -2.64
C SER A 498 19.78 11.59 -2.78
N GLN A 499 19.56 12.04 -4.00
CA GLN A 499 18.52 13.01 -4.30
C GLN A 499 17.81 12.61 -5.59
N TYR A 500 16.53 13.00 -5.69
CA TYR A 500 15.81 12.91 -6.94
C TYR A 500 14.91 14.13 -7.13
N ARG A 501 14.68 14.46 -8.40
CA ARG A 501 13.75 15.51 -8.82
C ARG A 501 12.88 14.98 -9.96
N ILE A 502 11.58 15.20 -9.81
CA ILE A 502 10.58 14.92 -10.82
C ILE A 502 9.90 16.23 -11.19
N LEU A 503 9.96 16.60 -12.46
CA LEU A 503 9.22 17.73 -13.02
C LEU A 503 8.11 17.22 -13.92
N THR A 504 6.89 17.67 -13.71
CA THR A 504 5.73 17.26 -14.50
C THR A 504 4.95 18.49 -14.97
N THR A 505 4.64 18.55 -16.26
CA THR A 505 3.69 19.51 -16.83
C THR A 505 2.61 18.75 -17.60
N SER A 506 1.35 19.14 -17.39
CA SER A 506 0.19 18.55 -18.06
C SER A 506 -0.77 19.65 -18.49
N ASN A 507 -1.11 19.66 -19.77
CA ASN A 507 -1.96 20.65 -20.40
C ASN A 507 -3.11 19.95 -21.08
N THR A 508 -4.34 20.27 -20.67
CA THR A 508 -5.55 19.59 -21.14
C THR A 508 -6.61 20.57 -21.59
N ILE A 509 -7.39 20.16 -22.59
CA ILE A 509 -8.57 20.86 -23.10
C ILE A 509 -9.73 19.89 -23.02
N ALA A 510 -10.76 20.24 -22.26
CA ALA A 510 -11.98 19.47 -22.11
C ALA A 510 -13.17 20.22 -22.72
N TYR A 511 -13.96 19.51 -23.53
CA TYR A 511 -15.27 19.94 -24.01
C TYR A 511 -16.34 19.04 -23.38
N ASP A 512 -17.32 19.63 -22.71
CA ASP A 512 -18.45 18.93 -22.09
C ASP A 512 -19.74 19.62 -22.47
N ASP A 513 -20.69 18.87 -23.04
CA ASP A 513 -21.97 19.43 -23.47
C ASP A 513 -23.10 18.41 -23.44
N LEU A 514 -24.33 18.91 -23.32
CA LEU A 514 -25.58 18.13 -23.31
C LEU A 514 -26.52 18.68 -24.38
N PHE A 515 -26.81 17.85 -25.39
CA PHE A 515 -27.68 18.20 -26.51
C PHE A 515 -29.03 17.50 -26.41
N ASN A 516 -30.10 18.24 -26.69
CA ASN A 516 -31.48 17.74 -26.68
C ASN A 516 -31.88 17.01 -25.38
N ASP A 517 -31.28 17.40 -24.24
CA ASP A 517 -31.43 16.78 -22.92
C ASP A 517 -31.07 15.27 -22.81
N ASP A 518 -30.79 14.61 -23.93
CA ASP A 518 -30.61 13.16 -24.05
C ASP A 518 -29.18 12.75 -24.40
N HIS A 519 -28.40 13.63 -25.04
CA HIS A 519 -27.08 13.31 -25.59
C HIS A 519 -25.98 14.08 -24.86
N SER A 520 -25.21 13.40 -24.01
CA SER A 520 -24.03 14.01 -23.38
C SER A 520 -22.77 13.57 -24.11
N VAL A 521 -21.92 14.54 -24.46
CA VAL A 521 -20.62 14.33 -25.10
C VAL A 521 -19.55 14.97 -24.23
N ASN A 522 -18.53 14.20 -23.90
CA ASN A 522 -17.34 14.68 -23.22
C ASN A 522 -16.09 14.32 -24.03
N VAL A 523 -15.27 15.31 -24.38
CA VAL A 523 -14.02 15.11 -25.11
C VAL A 523 -12.90 15.79 -24.37
N LEU A 524 -11.81 15.06 -24.14
CA LEU A 524 -10.59 15.56 -23.51
C LEU A 524 -9.41 15.29 -24.43
N ILE A 525 -8.61 16.29 -24.69
CA ILE A 525 -7.30 16.13 -25.33
C ILE A 525 -6.23 16.74 -24.45
N GLY A 526 -5.03 16.17 -24.48
CA GLY A 526 -3.96 16.68 -23.64
C GLY A 526 -2.57 16.25 -24.05
N GLN A 527 -1.62 16.96 -23.46
CA GLN A 527 -0.19 16.69 -23.52
C GLN A 527 0.33 16.57 -22.08
N GLU A 528 1.24 15.62 -21.87
CA GLU A 528 1.97 15.47 -20.62
C GLU A 528 3.47 15.33 -20.91
N ALA A 529 4.31 15.95 -20.08
CA ALA A 529 5.75 15.74 -20.11
C ALA A 529 6.28 15.57 -18.69
N ASN A 530 7.21 14.64 -18.54
CA ASN A 530 7.86 14.32 -17.28
C ASN A 530 9.37 14.20 -17.48
N ALA A 531 10.14 14.74 -16.54
CA ALA A 531 11.58 14.57 -16.45
C ALA A 531 11.95 14.11 -15.03
N TYR A 532 12.75 13.06 -14.97
CA TYR A 532 13.28 12.43 -13.76
C TYR A 532 14.80 12.54 -13.78
N GLU A 533 15.36 13.00 -12.68
CA GLU A 533 16.80 13.05 -12.44
C GLU A 533 17.06 12.54 -11.03
N SER A 534 18.00 11.61 -10.89
CA SER A 534 18.47 11.15 -9.58
C SER A 534 19.98 11.05 -9.57
N SER A 535 20.58 11.44 -8.46
CA SER A 535 22.01 11.28 -8.22
C SER A 535 22.26 10.70 -6.84
N PHE A 536 23.33 9.93 -6.69
CA PHE A 536 23.81 9.50 -5.38
C PHE A 536 25.31 9.72 -5.24
N LEU A 537 25.75 9.90 -4.01
CA LEU A 537 27.14 9.90 -3.59
C LEU A 537 27.24 9.06 -2.32
N GLN A 538 28.15 8.09 -2.30
CA GLN A 538 28.41 7.23 -1.15
C GLN A 538 29.90 7.26 -0.82
N GLY A 539 30.22 7.44 0.46
CA GLY A 539 31.57 7.32 1.00
C GLY A 539 31.62 6.25 2.07
N ILE A 540 32.56 5.31 1.93
CA ILE A 540 32.85 4.28 2.92
C ILE A 540 34.27 4.51 3.43
N SER A 541 34.44 4.61 4.74
CA SER A 541 35.74 4.68 5.41
C SER A 541 35.93 3.45 6.30
N TYR A 542 37.03 2.72 6.11
CA TYR A 542 37.46 1.62 6.95
C TYR A 542 38.46 2.09 8.02
N HIS A 543 38.71 1.22 9.01
CA HIS A 543 39.65 1.48 10.10
C HIS A 543 39.42 2.81 10.83
N VAL A 544 38.16 3.26 10.95
CA VAL A 544 37.83 4.54 11.60
C VAL A 544 38.11 4.47 13.11
N ASN A 545 38.43 5.63 13.72
CA ASN A 545 38.63 5.71 15.16
C ASN A 545 37.31 5.49 15.92
N GLN A 546 37.20 4.37 16.64
CA GLN A 546 35.99 3.99 17.39
C GLN A 546 35.61 4.95 18.52
N GLN A 547 36.57 5.74 19.04
CA GLN A 547 36.29 6.80 20.02
C GLN A 547 35.72 8.07 19.37
N ARG A 548 35.80 8.19 18.04
CA ARG A 548 35.30 9.33 17.25
C ARG A 548 34.47 8.84 16.06
N PRO A 549 33.36 8.09 16.29
CA PRO A 549 32.62 7.38 15.24
C PRO A 549 31.81 8.30 14.31
N TYR A 550 31.84 9.61 14.52
CA TYR A 550 31.05 10.58 13.76
C TYR A 550 31.77 11.07 12.51
N HIS A 551 33.09 11.18 12.51
CA HIS A 551 33.89 11.69 11.40
C HIS A 551 35.07 10.75 11.10
N SER A 552 35.41 10.54 9.83
CA SER A 552 36.53 9.73 9.35
C SER A 552 37.91 10.41 9.50
N VAL A 553 38.14 11.14 10.60
CA VAL A 553 39.39 11.88 10.82
C VAL A 553 40.56 10.92 11.00
N GLY A 554 41.59 11.06 10.14
CA GLY A 554 42.85 10.30 10.23
C GLY A 554 42.86 8.96 9.49
N VAL A 555 41.86 8.69 8.64
CA VAL A 555 41.78 7.49 7.79
C VAL A 555 42.62 7.67 6.52
N SER A 556 43.31 6.62 6.08
CA SER A 556 44.12 6.63 4.85
C SER A 556 43.24 6.74 3.59
N VAL A 557 43.80 7.14 2.45
CA VAL A 557 43.04 7.18 1.18
C VAL A 557 42.70 5.76 0.72
N GLU A 558 43.59 4.80 0.98
CA GLU A 558 43.42 3.39 0.65
C GLU A 558 42.27 2.73 1.41
N ASP A 559 41.93 3.26 2.59
CA ASP A 559 40.78 2.83 3.41
C ASP A 559 39.48 3.53 3.04
N GLN A 560 39.49 4.40 2.03
CA GLN A 560 38.32 5.11 1.57
C GLN A 560 37.84 4.57 0.22
N ARG A 561 36.54 4.37 0.11
CA ARG A 561 35.86 4.09 -1.16
C ARG A 561 34.79 5.13 -1.40
N VAL A 562 34.73 5.63 -2.63
CA VAL A 562 33.70 6.56 -3.07
C VAL A 562 32.98 5.94 -4.25
N GLY A 563 31.65 5.97 -4.21
CA GLY A 563 30.79 5.62 -5.33
C GLY A 563 29.86 6.79 -5.63
N ASP A 564 29.61 7.03 -6.91
CA ASP A 564 28.67 8.03 -7.38
C ASP A 564 27.86 7.51 -8.56
N GLY A 565 26.77 8.20 -8.87
CA GLY A 565 26.00 7.92 -10.07
C GLY A 565 24.96 8.98 -10.36
N LEU A 566 24.59 9.06 -11.63
CA LEU A 566 23.54 9.91 -12.17
C LEU A 566 22.62 9.07 -13.04
N THR A 567 21.32 9.24 -12.88
CA THR A 567 20.29 8.63 -13.73
C THR A 567 19.32 9.70 -14.19
N GLU A 568 19.09 9.74 -15.50
CA GLU A 568 18.13 10.64 -16.12
C GLU A 568 17.12 9.85 -16.96
N ALA A 569 15.86 10.28 -16.92
CA ALA A 569 14.81 9.76 -17.79
C ALA A 569 13.81 10.88 -18.13
N ALA A 570 13.22 10.79 -19.32
CA ALA A 570 12.19 11.71 -19.76
C ALA A 570 11.10 10.97 -20.52
N MET A 571 9.88 11.49 -20.41
CA MET A 571 8.75 11.02 -21.20
C MET A 571 7.90 12.19 -21.68
N VAL A 572 7.46 12.11 -22.93
CA VAL A 572 6.48 13.04 -23.53
C VAL A 572 5.33 12.24 -24.10
N SER A 573 4.11 12.72 -23.87
CA SER A 573 2.91 12.00 -24.22
C SER A 573 1.82 12.91 -24.76
N PHE A 574 1.04 12.38 -25.68
CA PHE A 574 -0.17 13.02 -26.21
C PHE A 574 -1.33 12.05 -26.12
N PHE A 575 -2.48 12.51 -25.66
CA PHE A 575 -3.64 11.66 -25.44
C PHE A 575 -4.96 12.35 -25.77
N GLY A 576 -5.95 11.53 -26.09
CA GLY A 576 -7.32 11.93 -26.34
C GLY A 576 -8.29 10.91 -25.77
N VAL A 577 -9.37 11.39 -25.18
CA VAL A 577 -10.48 10.60 -24.64
C VAL A 577 -11.78 11.20 -25.15
N ALA A 578 -12.71 10.36 -25.60
CA ALA A 578 -14.05 10.75 -25.98
C ALA A 578 -15.05 9.83 -25.28
N GLU A 579 -16.07 10.43 -24.69
CA GLU A 579 -17.16 9.75 -24.00
C GLU A 579 -18.49 10.25 -24.56
N TYR A 580 -19.42 9.31 -24.71
CA TYR A 580 -20.76 9.57 -25.18
C TYR A 580 -21.76 8.85 -24.30
N ASN A 581 -22.81 9.55 -23.91
CA ASN A 581 -23.93 9.05 -23.15
C ASN A 581 -25.23 9.36 -23.87
N TYR A 582 -26.08 8.34 -24.04
CA TYR A 582 -27.45 8.50 -24.49
C TYR A 582 -28.44 8.14 -23.38
N LYS A 583 -29.24 9.12 -22.96
CA LYS A 583 -30.35 9.02 -21.98
C LYS A 583 -29.97 8.42 -20.63
N GLY A 584 -28.68 8.43 -20.27
CA GLY A 584 -28.20 7.70 -19.09
C GLY A 584 -28.37 6.18 -19.19
N ARG A 585 -28.65 5.64 -20.40
CA ARG A 585 -28.84 4.21 -20.68
C ARG A 585 -27.59 3.59 -21.26
N TYR A 586 -27.00 4.22 -22.28
CA TYR A 586 -25.84 3.68 -22.99
C TYR A 586 -24.67 4.65 -22.89
N TYR A 587 -23.54 4.14 -22.39
CA TYR A 587 -22.29 4.87 -22.33
C TYR A 587 -21.26 4.20 -23.20
N VAL A 588 -20.53 4.98 -23.98
CA VAL A 588 -19.40 4.53 -24.79
C VAL A 588 -18.23 5.45 -24.52
N LYS A 589 -17.05 4.88 -24.35
CA LYS A 589 -15.80 5.61 -24.14
C LYS A 589 -14.71 5.03 -25.04
N GLY A 590 -13.96 5.93 -25.67
CA GLY A 590 -12.77 5.62 -26.44
C GLY A 590 -11.60 6.47 -25.98
N SER A 591 -10.40 5.90 -25.98
CA SER A 591 -9.17 6.64 -25.66
C SER A 591 -8.02 6.17 -26.54
N ILE A 592 -7.15 7.10 -26.89
CA ILE A 592 -5.89 6.87 -27.61
C ILE A 592 -4.79 7.71 -26.99
N ARG A 593 -3.60 7.15 -26.87
CA ARG A 593 -2.43 7.81 -26.31
C ARG A 593 -1.17 7.36 -27.04
N THR A 594 -0.23 8.28 -27.23
CA THR A 594 1.11 7.97 -27.73
C THR A 594 2.15 8.49 -26.74
N ASP A 595 3.08 7.63 -26.35
CA ASP A 595 4.10 7.87 -25.33
C ASP A 595 5.49 7.72 -25.94
N GLY A 596 6.35 8.72 -25.76
CA GLY A 596 7.75 8.70 -26.14
C GLY A 596 8.64 8.68 -24.90
N SER A 597 9.39 7.58 -24.69
CA SER A 597 10.24 7.39 -23.49
C SER A 597 11.71 7.35 -23.87
N SER A 598 12.55 8.04 -23.09
CA SER A 598 14.00 8.08 -23.29
C SER A 598 14.72 6.76 -22.96
N LYS A 599 14.02 5.82 -22.33
CA LYS A 599 14.56 4.51 -21.92
C LYS A 599 14.70 3.51 -23.07
N PHE A 600 14.15 3.84 -24.23
CA PHE A 600 14.19 3.00 -25.42
C PHE A 600 15.10 3.59 -26.49
N GLY A 601 15.54 2.74 -27.41
CA GLY A 601 16.37 3.15 -28.53
C GLY A 601 15.64 4.12 -29.48
N PRO A 602 16.39 4.96 -30.22
CA PRO A 602 15.82 5.97 -31.12
C PRO A 602 14.94 5.38 -32.23
N ASP A 603 15.10 4.08 -32.52
CA ASP A 603 14.36 3.40 -33.58
C ASP A 603 12.93 3.00 -33.12
N ARG A 604 12.67 2.97 -31.80
CA ARG A 604 11.44 2.42 -31.19
C ARG A 604 10.96 3.15 -29.92
N CYS A 605 11.30 4.43 -29.75
CA CYS A 605 11.01 5.18 -28.52
C CYS A 605 9.52 5.57 -28.32
N TRP A 606 8.73 5.60 -29.41
CA TRP A 606 7.29 5.90 -29.36
C TRP A 606 6.45 4.62 -29.34
N GLY A 607 5.48 4.55 -28.41
CA GLY A 607 4.46 3.52 -28.32
C GLY A 607 3.06 4.12 -28.37
N THR A 608 2.13 3.47 -29.09
CA THR A 608 0.73 3.92 -29.20
C THR A 608 -0.21 2.90 -28.56
N PHE A 609 -1.08 3.41 -27.68
CA PHE A 609 -1.94 2.66 -26.79
C PHE A 609 -3.38 3.15 -26.93
N TRP A 610 -4.35 2.26 -26.79
CA TRP A 610 -5.75 2.60 -26.94
C TRP A 610 -6.65 1.71 -26.10
N ALA A 611 -7.82 2.22 -25.76
CA ALA A 611 -8.84 1.46 -25.08
C ALA A 611 -10.23 1.90 -25.52
N ALA A 612 -11.17 0.96 -25.51
CA ALA A 612 -12.58 1.18 -25.77
C ALA A 612 -13.40 0.46 -24.70
N SER A 613 -14.46 1.11 -24.23
CA SER A 613 -15.39 0.54 -23.27
C SER A 613 -16.81 1.00 -23.52
N ALA A 614 -17.76 0.18 -23.06
CA ALA A 614 -19.17 0.50 -23.10
C ALA A 614 -19.85 0.01 -21.83
N SER A 615 -20.91 0.70 -21.42
CA SER A 615 -21.81 0.22 -20.38
C SER A 615 -23.27 0.46 -20.72
N TRP A 616 -24.11 -0.44 -20.22
CA TRP A 616 -25.56 -0.39 -20.37
C TRP A 616 -26.21 -0.39 -18.99
N ASN A 617 -26.84 0.74 -18.66
CA ASN A 617 -27.66 0.91 -17.47
C ASN A 617 -29.05 0.32 -17.72
N ILE A 618 -29.15 -1.01 -17.58
CA ILE A 618 -30.37 -1.77 -17.83
C ILE A 618 -31.52 -1.25 -16.94
N HIS A 619 -31.24 -0.88 -15.69
CA HIS A 619 -32.21 -0.31 -14.75
C HIS A 619 -32.87 1.01 -15.21
N ASN A 620 -32.30 1.70 -16.21
CA ASN A 620 -32.89 2.90 -16.81
C ASN A 620 -33.82 2.58 -18.01
N GLU A 621 -33.99 1.30 -18.36
CA GLU A 621 -34.94 0.86 -19.37
C GLU A 621 -36.37 0.80 -18.83
N ASP A 622 -37.33 1.02 -19.72
CA ASP A 622 -38.75 1.10 -19.36
C ASP A 622 -39.30 -0.25 -18.87
N PHE A 623 -38.75 -1.37 -19.37
CA PHE A 623 -39.14 -2.72 -18.94
C PHE A 623 -38.64 -3.09 -17.53
N MET A 624 -37.69 -2.36 -16.96
CA MET A 624 -37.17 -2.62 -15.61
C MET A 624 -37.95 -1.88 -14.52
N GLN A 625 -38.81 -0.92 -14.87
CA GLN A 625 -39.47 -0.05 -13.89
C GLN A 625 -40.31 -0.85 -12.89
N ASP A 626 -40.96 -1.93 -13.34
CA ASP A 626 -41.83 -2.78 -12.52
C ASP A 626 -41.08 -3.54 -11.41
N ILE A 627 -39.77 -3.77 -11.57
CA ILE A 627 -38.94 -4.54 -10.63
C ILE A 627 -37.95 -3.68 -9.83
N LYS A 628 -37.97 -2.35 -10.01
CA LYS A 628 -37.06 -1.41 -9.31
C LYS A 628 -37.15 -1.45 -7.78
N SER A 629 -38.27 -1.91 -7.23
CA SER A 629 -38.43 -2.09 -5.78
C SER A 629 -37.52 -3.19 -5.21
N VAL A 630 -37.15 -4.17 -6.04
CA VAL A 630 -36.26 -5.27 -5.68
C VAL A 630 -34.86 -5.06 -6.25
N LEU A 631 -34.77 -4.65 -7.51
CA LEU A 631 -33.52 -4.45 -8.24
C LEU A 631 -33.41 -2.99 -8.67
N ASN A 632 -32.80 -2.18 -7.81
CA ASN A 632 -32.70 -0.73 -7.94
C ASN A 632 -31.72 -0.32 -9.05
N GLN A 633 -30.61 -1.07 -9.16
CA GLN A 633 -29.60 -0.85 -10.18
C GLN A 633 -29.18 -2.17 -10.80
N LEU A 634 -28.99 -2.15 -12.11
CA LEU A 634 -28.37 -3.21 -12.89
C LEU A 634 -27.62 -2.55 -14.04
N LYS A 635 -26.33 -2.80 -14.12
CA LYS A 635 -25.44 -2.29 -15.16
C LYS A 635 -24.57 -3.42 -15.69
N LEU A 636 -24.46 -3.51 -17.02
CA LEU A 636 -23.47 -4.34 -17.70
C LEU A 636 -22.35 -3.46 -18.23
N ARG A 637 -21.09 -3.88 -18.05
CA ARG A 637 -19.88 -3.19 -18.50
C ARG A 637 -19.02 -4.12 -19.35
N TYR A 638 -18.44 -3.60 -20.41
CA TYR A 638 -17.39 -4.27 -21.18
C TYR A 638 -16.26 -3.29 -21.51
N SER A 639 -15.01 -3.75 -21.39
CA SER A 639 -13.85 -2.97 -21.82
C SER A 639 -12.78 -3.84 -22.46
N TYR A 640 -12.10 -3.25 -23.44
CA TYR A 640 -10.87 -3.78 -24.04
C TYR A 640 -9.85 -2.67 -24.18
N GLY A 641 -8.58 -2.94 -23.84
CA GLY A 641 -7.53 -1.96 -24.03
C GLY A 641 -6.13 -2.56 -24.05
N VAL A 642 -5.22 -1.79 -24.63
CA VAL A 642 -3.80 -2.11 -24.78
C VAL A 642 -2.99 -0.99 -24.12
N ASN A 643 -2.20 -1.32 -23.11
CA ASN A 643 -1.30 -0.39 -22.41
C ASN A 643 0.15 -0.86 -22.57
N GLY A 644 1.10 0.06 -22.56
CA GLY A 644 2.54 -0.26 -22.53
C GLY A 644 3.07 -0.45 -21.12
N ASN A 645 4.34 -0.86 -21.00
CA ASN A 645 5.15 -0.83 -19.78
C ASN A 645 6.60 -0.46 -20.15
N ASP A 646 7.17 0.58 -19.54
CA ASP A 646 8.58 1.00 -19.67
C ASP A 646 9.34 1.00 -18.35
N ASN A 647 8.88 0.23 -17.37
CA ASN A 647 9.56 0.12 -16.09
C ASN A 647 10.81 -0.77 -16.20
N ILE A 648 11.79 -0.29 -16.96
CA ILE A 648 13.14 -0.82 -17.17
C ILE A 648 14.18 0.24 -16.78
N ALA A 649 15.44 -0.19 -16.69
CA ALA A 649 16.58 0.70 -16.45
C ALA A 649 16.74 1.73 -17.57
N SER A 650 17.09 2.98 -17.22
CA SER A 650 17.11 4.12 -18.15
C SER A 650 18.05 3.99 -19.35
N TYR A 651 19.08 3.15 -19.25
CA TYR A 651 20.11 2.97 -20.26
C TYR A 651 20.14 1.57 -20.86
N ALA A 652 19.06 0.79 -20.72
CA ALA A 652 18.99 -0.62 -21.13
C ALA A 652 19.22 -0.86 -22.63
N HIS A 653 19.05 0.15 -23.50
CA HIS A 653 19.29 0.03 -24.95
C HIS A 653 20.74 0.32 -25.36
N TYR A 654 21.55 0.96 -24.51
CA TYR A 654 22.92 1.36 -24.84
C TYR A 654 23.90 0.19 -24.77
N GLY A 655 25.02 0.30 -25.50
CA GLY A 655 26.19 -0.53 -25.22
C GLY A 655 27.00 0.17 -24.13
N LEU A 656 27.18 -0.49 -22.99
CA LEU A 656 27.83 0.09 -21.81
C LEU A 656 29.18 -0.56 -21.56
N TYR A 657 30.03 0.17 -20.83
CA TYR A 657 31.29 -0.31 -20.30
C TYR A 657 31.26 -0.26 -18.77
N SER A 658 31.98 -1.18 -18.12
CA SER A 658 32.28 -1.12 -16.70
C SER A 658 33.78 -0.98 -16.50
N ASP A 659 34.18 -0.38 -15.39
CA ASP A 659 35.56 -0.39 -14.93
C ASP A 659 35.99 -1.81 -14.52
N VAL A 660 37.28 -2.07 -14.68
CA VAL A 660 37.95 -3.26 -14.14
C VAL A 660 39.34 -2.88 -13.69
N VAL A 661 39.76 -3.36 -12.54
CA VAL A 661 41.13 -3.17 -12.07
C VAL A 661 41.92 -4.45 -12.36
N TYR A 662 42.94 -4.36 -13.20
CA TYR A 662 43.86 -5.46 -13.48
C TYR A 662 45.29 -5.04 -13.10
N ASN A 663 45.88 -5.76 -12.13
CA ASN A 663 47.20 -5.45 -11.59
C ASN A 663 47.36 -3.98 -11.12
N GLY A 664 46.32 -3.45 -10.46
CA GLY A 664 46.29 -2.06 -9.97
C GLY A 664 46.05 -0.99 -11.04
N ILE A 665 45.87 -1.37 -12.31
CA ILE A 665 45.53 -0.46 -13.40
C ILE A 665 44.04 -0.55 -13.69
N THR A 666 43.35 0.58 -13.62
CA THR A 666 41.95 0.68 -14.03
C THR A 666 41.84 0.69 -15.56
N GLY A 667 41.13 -0.27 -16.11
CA GLY A 667 40.70 -0.35 -17.51
C GLY A 667 39.18 -0.37 -17.61
N GLN A 668 38.67 -0.51 -18.83
CA GLN A 668 37.24 -0.63 -19.11
C GLN A 668 36.99 -1.88 -19.95
N LEU A 669 35.92 -2.61 -19.65
CA LEU A 669 35.41 -3.70 -20.49
C LEU A 669 33.95 -3.45 -20.89
N PRO A 670 33.50 -3.94 -22.05
CA PRO A 670 32.08 -3.95 -22.39
C PRO A 670 31.28 -4.72 -21.32
N SER A 671 30.29 -4.08 -20.73
CA SER A 671 29.44 -4.65 -19.67
C SER A 671 28.01 -4.94 -20.13
N GLN A 672 27.54 -4.26 -21.20
CA GLN A 672 26.21 -4.45 -21.76
C GLN A 672 26.24 -4.37 -23.29
N LEU A 673 25.51 -5.28 -23.95
CA LEU A 673 25.29 -5.22 -25.39
C LEU A 673 24.22 -4.21 -25.76
N GLN A 674 24.49 -3.41 -26.79
CA GLN A 674 23.52 -2.46 -27.34
C GLN A 674 22.30 -3.19 -27.94
N ASN A 675 21.10 -2.67 -27.68
CA ASN A 675 19.88 -3.07 -28.37
C ASN A 675 19.01 -1.84 -28.73
N ARG A 676 19.25 -1.25 -29.90
CA ARG A 676 18.48 -0.09 -30.38
C ARG A 676 17.02 -0.39 -30.72
N LYS A 677 16.65 -1.67 -30.83
CA LYS A 677 15.29 -2.12 -31.18
C LYS A 677 14.43 -2.41 -29.95
N LEU A 678 14.98 -2.28 -28.75
CA LEU A 678 14.24 -2.45 -27.50
C LEU A 678 13.01 -1.53 -27.50
N THR A 679 11.85 -2.07 -27.19
CA THR A 679 10.57 -1.36 -27.22
C THR A 679 9.67 -1.74 -26.05
N TRP A 680 8.46 -1.20 -26.00
CA TRP A 680 7.51 -1.37 -24.90
C TRP A 680 7.07 -2.83 -24.74
N GLU A 681 6.97 -3.29 -23.50
CA GLU A 681 6.14 -4.47 -23.18
C GLU A 681 4.66 -4.06 -23.27
N THR A 682 3.79 -4.94 -23.77
CA THR A 682 2.37 -4.60 -24.01
C THR A 682 1.41 -5.49 -23.23
N ASN A 683 0.42 -4.87 -22.60
CA ASN A 683 -0.64 -5.51 -21.84
C ASN A 683 -1.99 -5.35 -22.53
N LYS A 684 -2.56 -6.46 -23.00
CA LYS A 684 -3.88 -6.54 -23.65
C LYS A 684 -4.90 -7.08 -22.66
N THR A 685 -5.90 -6.28 -22.31
CA THR A 685 -6.87 -6.62 -21.25
C THR A 685 -8.29 -6.63 -21.77
N HIS A 686 -9.03 -7.70 -21.45
CA HIS A 686 -10.48 -7.80 -21.59
C HIS A 686 -11.12 -7.77 -20.20
N ASN A 687 -12.24 -7.06 -20.05
CA ASN A 687 -13.03 -7.06 -18.82
C ASN A 687 -14.53 -7.08 -19.14
N ILE A 688 -15.27 -7.94 -18.45
CA ILE A 688 -16.74 -7.92 -18.42
C ILE A 688 -17.14 -7.74 -16.96
N GLY A 689 -18.01 -6.77 -16.68
CA GLY A 689 -18.45 -6.45 -15.33
C GLY A 689 -19.96 -6.32 -15.23
N ILE A 690 -20.53 -6.74 -14.11
CA ILE A 690 -21.92 -6.50 -13.75
C ILE A 690 -21.93 -5.75 -12.42
N ASP A 691 -22.62 -4.61 -12.37
CA ASP A 691 -22.90 -3.90 -11.12
C ASP A 691 -24.40 -3.98 -10.84
N PHE A 692 -24.76 -4.16 -9.57
CA PHE A 692 -26.16 -4.24 -9.15
C PHE A 692 -26.40 -3.63 -7.78
N ARG A 693 -27.64 -3.22 -7.53
CA ARG A 693 -28.14 -2.82 -6.22
C ARG A 693 -29.50 -3.46 -5.97
N LEU A 694 -29.63 -4.17 -4.84
CA LEU A 694 -30.85 -4.87 -4.43
C LEU A 694 -31.44 -4.24 -3.16
N PHE A 695 -32.76 -4.09 -3.13
CA PHE A 695 -33.55 -3.56 -2.00
C PHE A 695 -33.04 -2.23 -1.42
N ASP A 696 -32.34 -1.46 -2.25
CA ASP A 696 -31.63 -0.23 -1.94
C ASP A 696 -30.55 -0.37 -0.85
N ARG A 697 -30.17 -1.60 -0.49
CA ARG A 697 -29.31 -1.90 0.67
C ARG A 697 -28.10 -2.75 0.34
N LEU A 698 -28.19 -3.62 -0.66
CA LEU A 698 -27.08 -4.49 -1.07
C LEU A 698 -26.53 -4.00 -2.40
N ASN A 699 -25.34 -3.41 -2.37
CA ASN A 699 -24.57 -3.05 -3.55
C ASN A 699 -23.62 -4.19 -3.89
N GLY A 700 -23.43 -4.46 -5.17
CA GLY A 700 -22.53 -5.51 -5.62
C GLY A 700 -21.90 -5.24 -6.97
N SER A 701 -20.70 -5.77 -7.17
CA SER A 701 -20.05 -5.83 -8.47
C SER A 701 -19.34 -7.17 -8.66
N ILE A 702 -19.42 -7.69 -9.88
CA ILE A 702 -18.75 -8.91 -10.30
C ILE A 702 -18.00 -8.58 -11.59
N ASP A 703 -16.68 -8.75 -11.61
CA ASP A 703 -15.84 -8.55 -12.80
C ASP A 703 -15.15 -9.87 -13.18
N TRP A 704 -15.17 -10.22 -14.47
CA TRP A 704 -14.32 -11.25 -15.07
C TRP A 704 -13.34 -10.59 -16.02
N TYR A 705 -12.07 -11.01 -15.96
CA TYR A 705 -11.03 -10.42 -16.80
C TYR A 705 -10.03 -11.44 -17.33
N THR A 706 -9.36 -11.04 -18.40
CA THR A 706 -8.13 -11.68 -18.90
C THR A 706 -7.16 -10.59 -19.34
N ARG A 707 -5.94 -10.62 -18.78
CA ARG A 707 -4.81 -9.78 -19.19
C ARG A 707 -3.74 -10.68 -19.81
N ARG A 708 -3.29 -10.35 -21.02
CA ARG A 708 -2.14 -10.98 -21.68
C ARG A 708 -1.02 -9.96 -21.82
N THR A 709 0.14 -10.31 -21.31
CA THR A 709 1.37 -9.54 -21.47
C THR A 709 2.15 -10.17 -22.63
N GLU A 710 2.53 -9.35 -23.61
CA GLU A 710 3.29 -9.74 -24.79
C GLU A 710 4.51 -8.83 -24.95
N ASP A 711 5.49 -9.29 -25.73
CA ASP A 711 6.73 -8.56 -25.99
C ASP A 711 7.48 -8.19 -24.69
N MET A 712 7.44 -9.10 -23.70
CA MET A 712 8.01 -8.85 -22.38
C MET A 712 9.48 -8.48 -22.44
N LEU A 713 9.89 -7.58 -21.56
CA LEU A 713 11.27 -7.11 -21.47
C LEU A 713 12.07 -8.04 -20.55
N ILE A 714 12.63 -9.12 -21.11
CA ILE A 714 13.40 -10.12 -20.34
C ILE A 714 14.85 -10.20 -20.78
N ALA A 715 15.73 -10.60 -19.85
CA ALA A 715 17.12 -10.93 -20.15
C ALA A 715 17.17 -12.27 -20.89
N SER A 716 17.32 -12.23 -22.21
CA SER A 716 17.43 -13.41 -23.04
C SER A 716 18.86 -13.95 -22.99
N PRO A 717 19.08 -15.23 -22.67
CA PRO A 717 20.42 -15.81 -22.63
C PRO A 717 21.06 -15.81 -24.02
N LEU A 718 22.36 -15.54 -24.07
CA LEU A 718 23.14 -15.57 -25.30
C LEU A 718 24.12 -16.76 -25.30
N PRO A 719 24.56 -17.24 -26.48
CA PRO A 719 25.69 -18.15 -26.55
C PRO A 719 26.92 -17.53 -25.90
N TYR A 720 27.61 -18.28 -25.04
CA TYR A 720 28.80 -17.79 -24.33
C TYR A 720 29.93 -17.32 -25.27
N THR A 721 29.95 -17.77 -26.52
CA THR A 721 30.89 -17.31 -27.57
C THR A 721 30.74 -15.83 -27.90
N THR A 722 29.62 -15.20 -27.54
CA THR A 722 29.42 -13.74 -27.70
C THR A 722 30.24 -12.92 -26.69
N GLY A 723 30.71 -13.54 -25.60
CA GLY A 723 31.35 -12.86 -24.47
C GLY A 723 30.36 -12.27 -23.46
N PHE A 724 29.05 -12.45 -23.67
CA PHE A 724 27.99 -11.95 -22.77
C PHE A 724 27.06 -13.09 -22.35
N ALA A 725 26.53 -13.01 -21.13
CA ALA A 725 25.60 -14.02 -20.62
C ALA A 725 24.17 -13.83 -21.16
N SER A 726 23.75 -12.59 -21.39
CA SER A 726 22.39 -12.26 -21.82
C SER A 726 22.29 -10.87 -22.47
N GLN A 727 21.16 -10.61 -23.13
CA GLN A 727 20.78 -9.28 -23.61
C GLN A 727 19.30 -9.02 -23.30
N ALA A 728 18.94 -7.79 -22.92
CA ALA A 728 17.56 -7.36 -22.79
C ALA A 728 16.85 -7.38 -24.15
N GLN A 729 15.76 -8.14 -24.27
CA GLN A 729 14.99 -8.31 -25.50
C GLN A 729 13.49 -8.35 -25.21
N ASN A 730 12.68 -7.97 -26.21
CA ASN A 730 11.23 -8.11 -26.19
C ASN A 730 10.83 -9.55 -26.58
N VAL A 731 10.78 -10.46 -25.61
CA VAL A 731 10.46 -11.87 -25.83
C VAL A 731 9.67 -12.46 -24.67
N GLY A 732 8.80 -13.42 -24.98
CA GLY A 732 7.96 -14.12 -24.01
C GLY A 732 6.56 -13.52 -23.82
N LYS A 733 5.68 -14.33 -23.23
CA LYS A 733 4.25 -14.03 -23.04
C LYS A 733 3.72 -14.66 -21.76
N ILE A 734 2.90 -13.93 -21.02
CA ILE A 734 2.17 -14.44 -19.85
C ILE A 734 0.69 -14.07 -19.92
N ARG A 735 -0.13 -14.75 -19.12
CA ARG A 735 -1.56 -14.45 -18.98
C ARG A 735 -1.99 -14.49 -17.51
N ASN A 736 -2.77 -13.51 -17.11
CA ASN A 736 -3.56 -13.51 -15.87
C ASN A 736 -5.05 -13.54 -16.23
N SER A 737 -5.84 -14.39 -15.59
CA SER A 737 -7.29 -14.42 -15.75
C SER A 737 -7.96 -14.72 -14.42
N GLY A 738 -9.07 -14.02 -14.15
CA GLY A 738 -9.68 -14.11 -12.84
C GLY A 738 -11.10 -13.56 -12.77
N VAL A 739 -11.69 -13.77 -11.59
CA VAL A 739 -12.99 -13.24 -11.17
C VAL A 739 -12.80 -12.43 -9.89
N GLU A 740 -13.48 -11.29 -9.82
CA GLU A 740 -13.54 -10.38 -8.67
C GLU A 740 -15.00 -10.19 -8.27
N VAL A 741 -15.28 -10.24 -6.97
CA VAL A 741 -16.60 -9.97 -6.40
C VAL A 741 -16.43 -9.00 -5.25
N GLN A 742 -17.26 -7.96 -5.23
CA GLN A 742 -17.39 -6.99 -4.15
C GLN A 742 -18.86 -6.89 -3.79
N LEU A 743 -19.20 -7.03 -2.51
CA LEU A 743 -20.56 -6.91 -1.99
C LEU A 743 -20.52 -6.02 -0.76
N ASP A 744 -21.41 -5.03 -0.68
CA ASP A 744 -21.51 -4.11 0.44
C ASP A 744 -22.99 -3.97 0.80
N ALA A 745 -23.31 -4.24 2.07
CA ALA A 745 -24.66 -4.32 2.58
C ALA A 745 -24.88 -3.32 3.72
N GLU A 746 -25.95 -2.54 3.61
CA GLU A 746 -26.55 -1.80 4.71
C GLU A 746 -27.63 -2.68 5.36
N ILE A 747 -27.22 -3.45 6.37
CA ILE A 747 -28.09 -4.45 6.99
C ILE A 747 -29.18 -3.77 7.83
N PHE A 748 -28.77 -2.81 8.67
CA PHE A 748 -29.67 -1.91 9.37
C PHE A 748 -29.20 -0.47 9.24
N ASN A 749 -30.15 0.44 9.09
CA ASN A 749 -29.90 1.86 9.17
C ASN A 749 -31.14 2.53 9.76
N THR A 750 -31.05 2.83 11.04
CA THR A 750 -32.07 3.50 11.83
C THR A 750 -31.38 4.61 12.60
N ASN A 751 -32.14 5.58 13.11
CA ASN A 751 -31.61 6.73 13.84
C ASN A 751 -30.69 6.35 15.02
N ASP A 752 -30.99 5.24 15.68
CA ASP A 752 -30.25 4.78 16.86
C ASP A 752 -29.22 3.70 16.56
N PHE A 753 -29.42 2.93 15.48
CA PHE A 753 -28.64 1.73 15.17
C PHE A 753 -28.36 1.61 13.68
N LYS A 754 -27.08 1.52 13.33
CA LYS A 754 -26.58 1.27 11.98
C LYS A 754 -25.68 0.04 11.98
N TRP A 755 -25.87 -0.86 11.03
CA TRP A 755 -25.01 -2.02 10.81
C TRP A 755 -24.72 -2.17 9.32
N THR A 756 -23.44 -2.07 8.96
CA THR A 756 -22.94 -2.29 7.61
C THR A 756 -22.00 -3.49 7.58
N ALA A 757 -21.96 -4.20 6.45
CA ALA A 757 -21.01 -5.28 6.21
C ALA A 757 -20.58 -5.32 4.75
N GLY A 758 -19.30 -5.57 4.50
CA GLY A 758 -18.71 -5.71 3.18
C GLY A 758 -17.95 -7.03 3.06
N VAL A 759 -18.01 -7.64 1.87
CA VAL A 759 -17.25 -8.82 1.48
C VAL A 759 -16.57 -8.53 0.16
N ASN A 760 -15.28 -8.83 0.08
CA ASN A 760 -14.55 -8.85 -1.18
C ASN A 760 -13.87 -10.20 -1.41
N PHE A 761 -13.82 -10.61 -2.67
CA PHE A 761 -13.24 -11.87 -3.10
C PHE A 761 -12.55 -11.69 -4.45
N ALA A 762 -11.38 -12.28 -4.62
CA ALA A 762 -10.67 -12.29 -5.89
C ALA A 762 -9.94 -13.61 -6.10
N ALA A 763 -10.09 -14.19 -7.29
CA ALA A 763 -9.36 -15.38 -7.72
C ALA A 763 -8.66 -15.07 -9.05
N ASN A 764 -7.32 -15.07 -9.05
CA ASN A 764 -6.49 -14.86 -10.23
C ASN A 764 -5.68 -16.13 -10.54
N ARG A 765 -5.56 -16.50 -11.81
CA ARG A 765 -4.70 -17.59 -12.28
C ARG A 765 -3.73 -17.06 -13.31
N SER A 766 -2.45 -17.08 -12.96
CA SER A 766 -1.39 -16.76 -13.90
C SER A 766 -1.00 -17.99 -14.74
N LYS A 767 -0.37 -17.76 -15.89
CA LYS A 767 0.23 -18.79 -16.72
C LYS A 767 1.37 -18.22 -17.56
N VAL A 768 2.51 -18.90 -17.58
CA VAL A 768 3.59 -18.64 -18.55
C VAL A 768 3.22 -19.28 -19.88
N LEU A 769 3.07 -18.47 -20.92
CA LEU A 769 2.71 -18.96 -22.26
C LEU A 769 3.95 -19.22 -23.12
N GLU A 770 4.93 -18.32 -23.03
CA GLU A 770 6.13 -18.32 -23.87
C GLU A 770 7.29 -17.64 -23.14
N LEU A 771 8.51 -18.11 -23.37
CA LEU A 771 9.77 -17.50 -22.92
C LEU A 771 10.68 -17.27 -24.13
N ALA A 772 11.95 -16.90 -23.93
CA ALA A 772 12.89 -16.76 -25.03
C ALA A 772 13.03 -18.07 -25.84
N PRO A 773 13.32 -18.01 -27.15
CA PRO A 773 13.54 -19.20 -27.97
C PRO A 773 14.58 -20.15 -27.35
N GLY A 774 14.22 -21.43 -27.21
CA GLY A 774 15.09 -22.45 -26.60
C GLY A 774 15.15 -22.44 -25.07
N GLN A 775 14.35 -21.59 -24.41
CA GLN A 775 14.28 -21.49 -22.96
C GLN A 775 12.94 -22.04 -22.44
N ASP A 776 12.97 -23.12 -21.65
CA ASP A 776 11.77 -23.71 -21.04
C ASP A 776 11.45 -23.15 -19.65
N PHE A 777 12.45 -22.56 -18.97
CA PHE A 777 12.27 -21.90 -17.68
C PHE A 777 13.26 -20.76 -17.40
N ILE A 778 12.89 -19.89 -16.46
CA ILE A 778 13.76 -18.87 -15.84
C ILE A 778 13.77 -19.11 -14.33
N GLY A 779 14.93 -19.01 -13.66
CA GLY A 779 15.07 -19.12 -12.21
C GLY A 779 15.65 -20.44 -11.70
N THR A 780 15.84 -20.55 -10.39
CA THR A 780 16.47 -21.71 -9.73
C THR A 780 15.47 -22.50 -8.89
N THR A 781 15.30 -22.18 -7.61
CA THR A 781 14.35 -22.81 -6.68
C THR A 781 12.92 -22.34 -6.94
N LEU A 782 12.76 -21.08 -7.31
CA LEU A 782 11.50 -20.50 -7.77
C LEU A 782 11.65 -20.18 -9.26
N ARG A 783 10.78 -20.74 -10.10
CA ARG A 783 10.91 -20.71 -11.55
C ARG A 783 9.68 -20.13 -12.24
N TYR A 784 9.90 -19.53 -13.40
CA TYR A 784 8.86 -19.33 -14.41
C TYR A 784 9.01 -20.44 -15.43
N VAL A 785 8.09 -21.40 -15.47
CA VAL A 785 8.15 -22.57 -16.35
C VAL A 785 7.06 -22.47 -17.40
N LYS A 786 7.42 -22.65 -18.68
CA LYS A 786 6.44 -22.61 -19.78
C LYS A 786 5.32 -23.62 -19.54
N GLY A 787 4.07 -23.15 -19.58
CA GLY A 787 2.88 -23.98 -19.37
C GLY A 787 2.39 -24.04 -17.92
N GLU A 788 3.19 -23.57 -16.96
CA GLU A 788 2.86 -23.57 -15.53
C GLU A 788 2.39 -22.18 -15.06
N GLN A 789 1.95 -22.13 -13.79
CA GLN A 789 1.71 -20.87 -13.09
C GLN A 789 3.02 -20.10 -12.89
N LEU A 790 2.94 -18.78 -12.71
CA LEU A 790 4.07 -17.98 -12.27
C LEU A 790 4.55 -18.48 -10.90
N TYR A 791 5.86 -18.30 -10.65
CA TYR A 791 6.48 -18.66 -9.38
C TYR A 791 6.33 -20.14 -9.01
N THR A 792 6.66 -21.06 -9.92
CA THR A 792 6.62 -22.50 -9.64
C THR A 792 7.84 -22.94 -8.83
N TYR A 793 7.63 -23.57 -7.68
CA TYR A 793 8.71 -24.15 -6.87
C TYR A 793 9.31 -25.39 -7.55
N TRP A 794 10.64 -25.46 -7.62
CA TRP A 794 11.39 -26.60 -8.14
C TRP A 794 12.23 -27.24 -7.02
N LEU A 795 11.70 -28.29 -6.40
CA LEU A 795 12.18 -28.83 -5.13
C LEU A 795 12.45 -30.34 -5.22
N TYR A 796 13.36 -30.85 -4.40
CA TYR A 796 13.54 -32.30 -4.25
C TYR A 796 12.31 -32.96 -3.62
N ASP A 797 11.98 -34.16 -4.11
CA ASP A 797 10.80 -34.94 -3.71
C ASP A 797 11.09 -35.76 -2.44
N TYR A 798 10.90 -35.14 -1.28
CA TYR A 798 11.04 -35.77 0.03
C TYR A 798 9.85 -36.70 0.33
N ALA A 799 10.13 -37.89 0.85
CA ALA A 799 9.16 -38.96 1.08
C ALA A 799 8.90 -39.28 2.55
N GLY A 800 9.57 -38.60 3.49
CA GLY A 800 9.45 -38.86 4.93
C GLY A 800 10.71 -39.51 5.50
N VAL A 801 10.54 -40.25 6.59
CA VAL A 801 11.63 -40.98 7.27
C VAL A 801 11.49 -42.47 7.03
N ASN A 802 12.62 -43.18 6.95
CA ASN A 802 12.61 -44.62 6.97
C ASN A 802 12.22 -45.11 8.38
N PRO A 803 11.10 -45.83 8.53
CA PRO A 803 10.59 -46.22 9.84
C PRO A 803 11.52 -47.20 10.57
N GLN A 804 12.45 -47.87 9.88
CA GLN A 804 13.37 -48.84 10.48
C GLN A 804 14.61 -48.21 11.09
N ASN A 805 15.15 -47.15 10.47
CA ASN A 805 16.45 -46.60 10.84
C ASN A 805 16.46 -45.07 11.06
N GLY A 806 15.35 -44.38 10.79
CA GLY A 806 15.19 -42.93 11.00
C GLY A 806 15.86 -42.04 9.95
N ASN A 807 16.42 -42.59 8.87
CA ASN A 807 17.07 -41.80 7.81
C ASN A 807 16.03 -41.08 6.93
N ALA A 808 16.41 -39.96 6.31
CA ALA A 808 15.58 -39.28 5.33
C ALA A 808 15.36 -40.15 4.08
N LEU A 809 14.13 -40.18 3.59
CA LEU A 809 13.75 -40.84 2.34
C LEU A 809 13.37 -39.82 1.27
N TRP A 810 13.76 -40.13 0.05
CA TRP A 810 13.52 -39.35 -1.16
C TRP A 810 12.88 -40.23 -2.23
N ARG A 811 12.28 -39.62 -3.25
CA ARG A 811 11.92 -40.31 -4.49
C ARG A 811 12.99 -40.07 -5.55
N ASN A 812 13.36 -41.12 -6.27
CA ASN A 812 14.23 -41.00 -7.46
C ASN A 812 13.40 -40.71 -8.73
N GLU A 813 14.03 -40.66 -9.91
CA GLU A 813 13.35 -40.37 -11.18
C GLU A 813 12.25 -41.40 -11.52
N GLU A 814 12.44 -42.68 -11.16
CA GLU A 814 11.43 -43.74 -11.32
C GLU A 814 10.30 -43.66 -10.27
N GLY A 815 10.40 -42.78 -9.27
CA GLY A 815 9.44 -42.65 -8.18
C GLY A 815 9.63 -43.66 -7.04
N LEU A 816 10.73 -44.41 -7.03
CA LEU A 816 11.10 -45.36 -5.98
C LEU A 816 11.76 -44.63 -4.80
N LEU A 817 11.64 -45.21 -3.60
CA LEU A 817 12.24 -44.67 -2.39
C LEU A 817 13.75 -44.92 -2.36
N THR A 818 14.53 -43.88 -2.05
CA THR A 818 15.98 -43.95 -1.84
C THR A 818 16.37 -43.13 -0.61
N GLU A 819 17.39 -43.58 0.14
CA GLU A 819 18.03 -42.79 1.20
C GLU A 819 19.18 -41.93 0.66
N ASN A 820 19.59 -42.16 -0.60
CA ASN A 820 20.66 -41.41 -1.23
C ASN A 820 20.11 -40.09 -1.81
N TYR A 821 20.41 -38.97 -1.16
CA TYR A 821 20.04 -37.65 -1.65
C TYR A 821 20.55 -37.37 -3.07
N GLY A 822 21.71 -37.92 -3.47
CA GLY A 822 22.26 -37.74 -4.81
C GLY A 822 21.42 -38.37 -5.93
N GLU A 823 20.50 -39.27 -5.59
CA GLU A 823 19.55 -39.90 -6.51
C GLU A 823 18.15 -39.25 -6.46
N ALA A 824 17.94 -38.25 -5.59
CA ALA A 824 16.64 -37.63 -5.42
C ALA A 824 16.23 -36.82 -6.66
N ARG A 825 15.05 -37.09 -7.20
CA ARG A 825 14.47 -36.28 -8.27
C ARG A 825 13.98 -34.94 -7.74
N ARG A 826 13.75 -34.00 -8.66
CA ARG A 826 13.05 -32.75 -8.39
C ARG A 826 11.71 -32.68 -9.11
N ILE A 827 10.77 -31.94 -8.53
CA ILE A 827 9.41 -31.77 -9.05
C ILE A 827 8.97 -30.30 -9.01
N ASN A 828 8.01 -29.96 -9.88
CA ASN A 828 7.26 -28.71 -9.79
C ASN A 828 6.28 -28.83 -8.60
N ALA A 829 6.57 -28.14 -7.50
CA ALA A 829 5.93 -28.33 -6.20
C ALA A 829 4.87 -27.27 -5.87
N GLY A 830 4.21 -26.68 -6.87
CA GLY A 830 3.19 -25.64 -6.67
C GLY A 830 3.75 -24.21 -6.68
N SER A 831 2.96 -23.24 -6.20
CA SER A 831 3.23 -21.80 -6.32
C SER A 831 2.85 -21.01 -5.06
N PRO A 832 3.51 -19.88 -4.75
CA PRO A 832 3.09 -18.93 -3.71
C PRO A 832 1.89 -18.07 -4.10
N GLU A 833 1.44 -18.13 -5.36
CA GLU A 833 0.23 -17.44 -5.77
C GLU A 833 -1.00 -18.08 -5.10
N PRO A 834 -1.85 -17.30 -4.42
CA PRO A 834 -3.03 -17.84 -3.77
C PRO A 834 -4.09 -18.26 -4.79
N LEU A 835 -4.85 -19.30 -4.44
CA LEU A 835 -6.01 -19.70 -5.21
C LEU A 835 -7.12 -18.64 -5.14
N TRP A 836 -7.25 -17.96 -4.00
CA TRP A 836 -8.06 -16.76 -3.88
C TRP A 836 -7.62 -15.93 -2.67
N THR A 837 -7.96 -14.64 -2.72
CA THR A 837 -7.85 -13.70 -1.62
C THR A 837 -9.21 -13.08 -1.34
N GLY A 838 -9.43 -12.60 -0.13
CA GLY A 838 -10.65 -11.89 0.19
C GLY A 838 -10.54 -11.12 1.50
N GLY A 839 -11.59 -10.38 1.78
CA GLY A 839 -11.72 -9.63 3.02
C GLY A 839 -13.18 -9.52 3.42
N PHE A 840 -13.37 -9.31 4.71
CA PHE A 840 -14.66 -9.03 5.30
C PHE A 840 -14.52 -7.84 6.23
N ASN A 841 -15.41 -6.87 6.12
CA ASN A 841 -15.47 -5.74 7.04
C ASN A 841 -16.89 -5.58 7.56
N THR A 842 -17.03 -5.12 8.79
CA THR A 842 -18.34 -4.78 9.33
C THR A 842 -18.23 -3.64 10.34
N GLU A 843 -19.22 -2.77 10.36
CA GLU A 843 -19.33 -1.69 11.33
C GLU A 843 -20.72 -1.70 11.96
N LEU A 844 -20.76 -1.74 13.28
CA LEU A 844 -21.97 -1.61 14.08
C LEU A 844 -21.90 -0.29 14.85
N SER A 845 -22.91 0.55 14.73
CA SER A 845 -23.01 1.82 15.45
C SER A 845 -24.32 1.86 16.22
N TRP A 846 -24.24 2.20 17.51
CA TRP A 846 -25.39 2.35 18.39
C TRP A 846 -25.21 3.55 19.34
N ARG A 847 -26.05 4.58 19.19
CA ARG A 847 -26.10 5.76 20.08
C ARG A 847 -24.72 6.36 20.43
N GLY A 848 -23.86 6.51 19.42
CA GLY A 848 -22.52 7.08 19.56
C GLY A 848 -21.42 6.05 19.86
N ILE A 849 -21.75 4.82 20.25
CA ILE A 849 -20.79 3.70 20.32
C ILE A 849 -20.66 3.11 18.90
N SER A 850 -19.45 2.85 18.43
CA SER A 850 -19.24 2.08 17.20
C SER A 850 -18.19 0.99 17.36
N LEU A 851 -18.40 -0.14 16.70
CA LEU A 851 -17.51 -1.29 16.63
C LEU A 851 -17.24 -1.62 15.16
N GLY A 852 -16.00 -1.44 14.73
CA GLY A 852 -15.51 -1.86 13.42
C GLY A 852 -14.66 -3.13 13.53
N ILE A 853 -14.83 -4.06 12.60
CA ILE A 853 -13.99 -5.27 12.47
C ILE A 853 -13.58 -5.40 11.00
N GLN A 854 -12.30 -5.70 10.77
CA GLN A 854 -11.75 -6.03 9.45
C GLN A 854 -10.99 -7.36 9.49
N LEU A 855 -11.36 -8.26 8.58
CA LEU A 855 -10.74 -9.55 8.35
C LEU A 855 -10.11 -9.59 6.95
N GLU A 856 -8.99 -10.30 6.84
CA GLU A 856 -8.32 -10.61 5.58
C GLU A 856 -8.09 -12.12 5.47
N ALA A 857 -8.32 -12.68 4.30
CA ALA A 857 -8.14 -14.10 4.04
C ALA A 857 -7.30 -14.34 2.77
N ARG A 858 -6.43 -15.34 2.85
CA ARG A 858 -5.64 -15.85 1.73
C ARG A 858 -5.66 -17.37 1.77
N TYR A 859 -5.92 -18.01 0.63
CA TYR A 859 -6.10 -19.46 0.58
C TYR A 859 -5.40 -20.13 -0.59
N GLY A 860 -4.81 -21.28 -0.33
CA GLY A 860 -4.25 -22.21 -1.32
C GLY A 860 -2.85 -21.89 -1.81
N ASN A 861 -2.22 -20.81 -1.34
CA ASN A 861 -0.81 -20.52 -1.61
C ASN A 861 0.10 -21.49 -0.85
N LYS A 862 1.25 -21.80 -1.44
CA LYS A 862 2.33 -22.52 -0.77
C LYS A 862 3.39 -21.56 -0.26
N VAL A 863 4.03 -21.92 0.84
CA VAL A 863 5.17 -21.18 1.39
C VAL A 863 6.33 -22.14 1.57
N LEU A 864 7.50 -21.78 1.03
CA LEU A 864 8.73 -22.51 1.26
C LEU A 864 9.39 -21.97 2.54
N ASN A 865 9.24 -22.69 3.65
CA ASN A 865 9.86 -22.37 4.93
C ASN A 865 11.32 -22.84 4.94
N GLN A 866 12.17 -22.17 4.16
CA GLN A 866 13.58 -22.51 4.07
C GLN A 866 14.34 -22.31 5.38
N ASP A 867 13.82 -21.53 6.34
CA ASP A 867 14.46 -21.35 7.65
C ASP A 867 14.48 -22.67 8.43
N ARG A 868 13.52 -23.57 8.18
CA ARG A 868 13.52 -24.94 8.72
C ARG A 868 14.71 -25.77 8.29
N SER A 869 15.33 -25.50 7.14
CA SER A 869 16.55 -26.22 6.75
C SER A 869 17.74 -25.89 7.65
N LEU A 870 17.67 -24.80 8.42
CA LEU A 870 18.68 -24.42 9.41
C LEU A 870 18.35 -24.94 10.81
N PHE A 871 17.10 -24.81 11.25
CA PHE A 871 16.73 -25.09 12.64
C PHE A 871 16.00 -26.42 12.88
N GLU A 872 15.62 -27.12 11.80
CA GLU A 872 15.15 -28.51 11.78
C GLU A 872 16.05 -29.34 10.85
N ALA A 873 17.37 -29.20 11.05
CA ALA A 873 18.39 -29.68 10.14
C ALA A 873 18.97 -31.07 10.49
N ASP A 874 18.27 -31.87 11.28
CA ASP A 874 18.67 -33.23 11.67
C ASP A 874 20.10 -33.34 12.23
N GLY A 875 20.54 -32.30 12.94
CA GLY A 875 21.87 -32.23 13.56
C GLY A 875 23.00 -31.76 12.63
N SER A 876 22.70 -31.36 11.38
CA SER A 876 23.69 -30.79 10.44
C SER A 876 24.39 -29.53 10.99
N TYR A 877 23.68 -28.74 11.79
CA TYR A 877 24.21 -27.57 12.51
C TYR A 877 24.33 -27.89 14.00
N GLY A 878 25.36 -28.65 14.38
CA GLY A 878 25.49 -29.24 15.72
C GLY A 878 25.48 -28.24 16.87
N ASP A 879 25.97 -27.01 16.68
CA ASP A 879 26.12 -26.02 17.75
C ASP A 879 25.01 -24.95 17.80
N SER A 880 24.07 -24.97 16.85
CA SER A 880 22.93 -24.05 16.85
C SER A 880 21.82 -24.53 17.76
N ASN A 881 21.02 -23.60 18.29
CA ASN A 881 19.71 -23.97 18.81
C ASN A 881 18.81 -24.53 17.69
N ILE A 882 17.73 -25.18 18.10
CA ILE A 882 16.75 -25.84 17.23
C ILE A 882 15.35 -25.32 17.51
N TRP A 883 14.47 -25.38 16.51
CA TRP A 883 13.06 -25.07 16.75
C TRP A 883 12.44 -26.11 17.68
N LYS A 884 11.46 -25.69 18.47
CA LYS A 884 10.70 -26.60 19.34
C LYS A 884 10.10 -27.79 18.55
N GLY A 885 9.67 -27.53 17.31
CA GLY A 885 9.19 -28.54 16.37
C GLY A 885 10.22 -29.62 16.01
N ALA A 886 11.53 -29.33 16.10
CA ALA A 886 12.60 -30.28 15.82
C ALA A 886 12.61 -31.48 16.78
N MET A 887 11.99 -31.35 17.96
CA MET A 887 11.87 -32.43 18.96
C MET A 887 10.97 -33.59 18.49
N ASN A 888 10.16 -33.36 17.46
CA ASN A 888 9.33 -34.40 16.82
C ASN A 888 10.12 -35.14 15.73
N TYR A 889 11.20 -35.80 16.13
CA TYR A 889 12.06 -36.62 15.26
C TYR A 889 11.88 -38.12 15.55
N TRP A 890 12.37 -38.98 14.64
CA TRP A 890 12.33 -40.44 14.78
C TRP A 890 13.11 -40.94 16.00
N LYS A 891 12.48 -41.71 16.89
CA LYS A 891 13.12 -42.21 18.12
C LYS A 891 13.24 -43.72 18.15
N LYS A 892 12.32 -44.44 17.49
CA LYS A 892 12.29 -45.90 17.50
C LYS A 892 11.72 -46.49 16.21
N PRO A 893 12.04 -47.77 15.91
CA PRO A 893 11.44 -48.47 14.78
C PRO A 893 9.91 -48.41 14.79
N GLY A 894 9.33 -48.04 13.65
CA GLY A 894 7.88 -47.88 13.45
C GLY A 894 7.38 -46.43 13.52
N ASP A 895 8.19 -45.47 13.98
CA ASP A 895 7.82 -44.05 13.94
C ASP A 895 7.71 -43.56 12.48
N THR A 896 6.62 -42.86 12.18
CA THR A 896 6.33 -42.25 10.86
C THR A 896 5.76 -40.83 11.06
N ASN A 897 5.74 -40.00 10.02
CA ASN A 897 5.30 -38.59 10.09
C ASN A 897 6.07 -37.71 11.09
N VAL A 898 7.37 -37.99 11.24
CA VAL A 898 8.31 -37.26 12.10
C VAL A 898 9.52 -36.81 11.27
N LEU A 899 10.37 -35.96 11.84
CA LEU A 899 11.64 -35.56 11.22
C LEU A 899 12.67 -36.71 11.29
N PRO A 900 13.66 -36.75 10.38
CA PRO A 900 14.76 -37.71 10.47
C PRO A 900 15.45 -37.65 11.83
N LYS A 901 16.02 -38.78 12.25
CA LYS A 901 16.79 -38.81 13.49
C LYS A 901 17.92 -37.78 13.40
N PRO A 902 18.20 -37.02 14.47
CA PRO A 902 19.31 -36.10 14.47
C PRO A 902 20.62 -36.88 14.54
N VAL A 903 21.62 -36.45 13.77
CA VAL A 903 23.00 -36.96 13.83
C VAL A 903 23.90 -35.74 13.96
N TYR A 904 24.76 -35.71 14.97
CA TYR A 904 25.64 -34.56 15.19
C TYR A 904 26.57 -34.35 13.98
N ASN A 905 26.58 -33.14 13.41
CA ASN A 905 27.27 -32.78 12.16
C ASN A 905 26.89 -33.68 10.97
N ASN A 906 25.59 -33.98 10.84
CA ASN A 906 25.05 -34.79 9.76
C ASN A 906 25.45 -34.25 8.37
N SER A 907 26.05 -35.10 7.54
CA SER A 907 26.49 -34.78 6.17
C SER A 907 25.66 -35.45 5.08
N SER A 908 24.55 -36.11 5.44
CA SER A 908 23.68 -36.84 4.49
C SER A 908 22.83 -35.95 3.57
N ASN A 909 22.87 -34.62 3.76
CA ASN A 909 21.98 -33.66 3.09
C ASN A 909 20.48 -33.91 3.34
N SER A 910 20.13 -34.55 4.47
CA SER A 910 18.74 -34.78 4.87
C SER A 910 17.93 -33.48 5.09
N SER A 911 18.63 -32.37 5.31
CA SER A 911 18.09 -31.02 5.47
C SER A 911 18.08 -30.16 4.19
N ALA A 912 18.38 -30.74 3.02
CA ALA A 912 18.38 -29.99 1.77
C ALA A 912 16.98 -29.42 1.41
N ILE A 913 16.97 -28.25 0.77
CA ILE A 913 15.75 -27.56 0.33
C ILE A 913 14.90 -28.47 -0.56
N SER A 914 13.71 -28.81 -0.08
CA SER A 914 12.85 -29.86 -0.62
C SER A 914 11.39 -29.64 -0.27
N THR A 915 10.51 -30.53 -0.76
CA THR A 915 9.08 -30.54 -0.39
C THR A 915 8.84 -30.73 1.11
N ARG A 916 9.84 -31.20 1.89
CA ARG A 916 9.79 -31.26 3.35
C ARG A 916 9.46 -29.91 3.99
N TYR A 917 9.96 -28.83 3.40
CA TYR A 917 9.86 -27.46 3.91
C TYR A 917 8.77 -26.64 3.20
N LEU A 918 7.96 -27.29 2.35
CA LEU A 918 6.85 -26.64 1.68
C LEU A 918 5.58 -26.77 2.52
N GLU A 919 5.03 -25.65 2.95
CA GLU A 919 3.89 -25.58 3.85
C GLU A 919 2.67 -24.92 3.18
N ASP A 920 1.49 -25.13 3.77
CA ASP A 920 0.28 -24.40 3.39
C ASP A 920 0.34 -23.00 4.00
N GLY A 921 0.37 -21.97 3.15
CA GLY A 921 0.40 -20.57 3.56
C GLY A 921 -0.98 -19.94 3.67
N SER A 922 -2.04 -20.75 3.71
CA SER A 922 -3.41 -20.27 3.89
C SER A 922 -3.61 -19.68 5.28
N TYR A 923 -4.30 -18.53 5.37
CA TYR A 923 -4.61 -17.89 6.63
C TYR A 923 -5.89 -17.04 6.60
N LEU A 924 -6.42 -16.78 7.81
CA LEU A 924 -7.40 -15.75 8.08
C LEU A 924 -6.83 -14.84 9.18
N ARG A 925 -6.78 -13.53 8.97
CA ARG A 925 -6.24 -12.56 9.92
C ARG A 925 -7.30 -11.57 10.36
N ILE A 926 -7.37 -11.31 11.66
CA ILE A 926 -8.08 -10.16 12.23
C ILE A 926 -7.16 -8.95 12.10
N LYS A 927 -7.34 -8.15 11.04
CA LYS A 927 -6.46 -7.03 10.69
C LYS A 927 -6.70 -5.83 11.62
N ASP A 928 -7.96 -5.50 11.89
CA ASP A 928 -8.36 -4.42 12.79
C ASP A 928 -9.64 -4.78 13.56
N ILE A 929 -9.66 -4.42 14.84
CA ILE A 929 -10.90 -4.28 15.63
C ILE A 929 -10.83 -2.93 16.35
N THR A 930 -11.81 -2.07 16.11
CA THR A 930 -11.87 -0.73 16.70
C THR A 930 -13.20 -0.51 17.41
N LEU A 931 -13.13 -0.18 18.70
CA LEU A 931 -14.27 0.28 19.49
C LEU A 931 -14.14 1.78 19.74
N ALA A 932 -15.14 2.55 19.34
CA ALA A 932 -15.16 3.99 19.51
C ALA A 932 -16.42 4.47 20.25
N TYR A 933 -16.32 5.64 20.87
CA TYR A 933 -17.44 6.36 21.45
C TYR A 933 -17.35 7.85 21.11
N SER A 934 -18.36 8.34 20.40
CA SER A 934 -18.57 9.74 20.09
C SER A 934 -19.43 10.38 21.17
N LEU A 935 -18.89 11.38 21.86
CA LEU A 935 -19.59 12.04 22.96
C LEU A 935 -20.83 12.79 22.44
N PRO A 936 -21.97 12.73 23.16
CA PRO A 936 -23.17 13.46 22.80
C PRO A 936 -22.92 14.97 22.68
N SER A 937 -23.49 15.60 21.65
CA SER A 937 -23.32 17.02 21.34
C SER A 937 -23.71 17.97 22.50
N LYS A 938 -24.64 17.55 23.35
CA LYS A 938 -25.05 18.29 24.57
C LYS A 938 -23.90 18.53 25.56
N TRP A 939 -22.87 17.68 25.55
CA TRP A 939 -21.70 17.80 26.41
C TRP A 939 -20.58 18.58 25.72
N THR A 940 -20.31 18.29 24.45
CA THR A 940 -19.21 18.92 23.70
C THR A 940 -19.47 20.41 23.46
N LYS A 941 -20.72 20.80 23.14
CA LYS A 941 -21.10 22.21 22.91
C LYS A 941 -20.85 23.08 24.15
N LYS A 942 -21.02 22.55 25.37
CA LYS A 942 -20.72 23.30 26.61
C LYS A 942 -19.23 23.63 26.76
N ALA A 943 -18.36 22.81 26.17
CA ALA A 943 -16.91 22.98 26.17
C ALA A 943 -16.39 23.72 24.93
N LEU A 944 -17.27 24.33 24.13
CA LEU A 944 -16.93 24.99 22.85
C LEU A 944 -16.29 24.03 21.83
N MET A 945 -16.65 22.75 21.89
CA MET A 945 -16.21 21.71 20.95
C MET A 945 -17.39 21.28 20.09
N SER A 946 -17.16 21.09 18.79
CA SER A 946 -18.16 20.53 17.87
C SER A 946 -18.24 19.00 17.96
N GLY A 947 -17.18 18.31 18.37
CA GLY A 947 -17.21 16.86 18.57
C GLY A 947 -16.00 16.31 19.34
N VAL A 948 -16.20 15.21 20.06
CA VAL A 948 -15.13 14.43 20.72
C VAL A 948 -15.38 12.95 20.48
N ARG A 949 -14.38 12.24 19.96
CA ARG A 949 -14.40 10.79 19.75
C ARG A 949 -13.24 10.16 20.50
N ILE A 950 -13.50 9.13 21.29
CA ILE A 950 -12.49 8.33 21.99
C ILE A 950 -12.57 6.91 21.45
N TYR A 951 -11.44 6.26 21.21
CA TYR A 951 -11.43 4.89 20.69
C TYR A 951 -10.25 4.07 21.18
N ALA A 952 -10.42 2.75 21.12
CA ALA A 952 -9.37 1.77 21.25
C ALA A 952 -9.40 0.84 20.02
N SER A 953 -8.22 0.54 19.47
CA SER A 953 -8.04 -0.33 18.31
C SER A 953 -6.99 -1.40 18.59
N ALA A 954 -7.21 -2.59 18.05
CA ALA A 954 -6.26 -3.69 18.03
C ALA A 954 -5.92 -4.07 16.59
N LEU A 955 -4.64 -3.96 16.23
CA LEU A 955 -4.12 -4.32 14.91
C LEU A 955 -3.44 -5.68 14.91
N ASN A 956 -3.67 -6.46 13.84
CA ASN A 956 -3.14 -7.82 13.66
C ASN A 956 -3.35 -8.66 14.92
N LEU A 957 -4.56 -8.62 15.47
CA LEU A 957 -4.87 -9.14 16.80
C LEU A 957 -4.61 -10.66 16.89
N TYR A 958 -5.00 -11.38 15.83
CA TYR A 958 -4.85 -12.83 15.74
C TYR A 958 -4.83 -13.28 14.27
N THR A 959 -3.94 -14.19 13.93
CA THR A 959 -3.87 -14.86 12.63
C THR A 959 -4.12 -16.36 12.79
N PHE A 960 -5.15 -16.87 12.13
CA PHE A 960 -5.44 -18.30 12.04
C PHE A 960 -4.64 -18.91 10.89
N HIS A 961 -3.65 -19.76 11.19
CA HIS A 961 -2.85 -20.49 10.21
C HIS A 961 -2.26 -21.77 10.82
N ASN A 962 -1.76 -22.67 9.95
CA ASN A 962 -1.15 -23.94 10.36
C ASN A 962 0.36 -24.02 10.08
N MET A 963 0.95 -22.97 9.50
CA MET A 963 2.39 -22.92 9.20
C MET A 963 3.21 -22.90 10.49
N ASN A 964 4.32 -23.63 10.52
CA ASN A 964 5.28 -23.68 11.63
C ASN A 964 6.25 -22.48 11.57
N TYR A 965 5.71 -21.27 11.77
CA TYR A 965 6.45 -20.00 11.78
C TYR A 965 5.63 -18.90 12.46
N TRP A 966 6.21 -17.73 12.78
CA TRP A 966 5.46 -16.64 13.43
C TRP A 966 4.30 -16.08 12.60
N ASP A 967 4.46 -16.02 11.28
CA ASP A 967 3.47 -15.43 10.37
C ASP A 967 3.49 -16.17 9.03
N PRO A 968 2.33 -16.42 8.39
CA PRO A 968 2.24 -17.12 7.11
C PRO A 968 2.46 -16.24 5.86
N GLU A 969 2.58 -14.92 6.01
CA GLU A 969 2.71 -13.96 4.91
C GLU A 969 4.18 -13.69 4.55
N HIS A 970 4.61 -14.12 3.36
CA HIS A 970 6.01 -14.04 2.90
C HIS A 970 6.18 -13.40 1.52
N GLY A 971 5.56 -12.24 1.31
CA GLY A 971 5.69 -11.48 0.06
C GLY A 971 5.26 -12.27 -1.20
N THR A 972 5.88 -11.95 -2.34
CA THR A 972 5.55 -12.55 -3.65
C THR A 972 6.30 -13.85 -3.95
N SER A 973 7.49 -14.04 -3.38
CA SER A 973 8.27 -15.29 -3.52
C SER A 973 7.76 -16.42 -2.63
N GLY A 974 6.98 -16.09 -1.58
CA GLY A 974 6.45 -17.05 -0.60
C GLY A 974 7.54 -17.88 0.06
N ALA A 975 8.70 -17.31 0.35
CA ALA A 975 9.77 -18.00 1.05
C ALA A 975 10.16 -17.23 2.32
N THR A 976 10.42 -17.95 3.41
CA THR A 976 10.92 -17.36 4.67
C THR A 976 12.35 -16.85 4.47
N ILE A 977 12.73 -15.75 5.10
CA ILE A 977 14.10 -15.19 4.99
C ILE A 977 14.59 -14.60 6.32
N ILE A 978 14.26 -15.23 7.46
CA ILE A 978 14.55 -14.72 8.83
C ILE A 978 14.40 -13.20 8.93
N SER A 979 13.20 -12.74 8.57
CA SER A 979 12.86 -11.33 8.49
C SER A 979 12.30 -10.80 9.81
N TYR A 980 12.24 -9.47 9.93
CA TYR A 980 11.50 -8.83 11.02
C TYR A 980 10.03 -9.31 11.01
N PRO A 981 9.54 -9.98 12.05
CA PRO A 981 8.21 -10.58 12.07
C PRO A 981 7.11 -9.53 12.20
N MET A 982 5.89 -9.92 11.82
CA MET A 982 4.71 -9.07 12.01
C MET A 982 4.46 -8.82 13.50
N THR A 983 3.97 -7.61 13.81
CA THR A 983 3.64 -7.21 15.18
C THR A 983 2.14 -7.04 15.34
N ARG A 984 1.65 -7.32 16.54
CA ARG A 984 0.32 -6.87 17.00
C ARG A 984 0.45 -5.57 17.75
N SER A 985 -0.55 -4.69 17.63
CA SER A 985 -0.54 -3.40 18.31
C SER A 985 -1.87 -3.13 19.00
N MET A 986 -1.82 -2.53 20.19
CA MET A 986 -2.98 -2.04 20.93
C MET A 986 -2.87 -0.52 21.04
N ILE A 987 -3.88 0.21 20.56
CA ILE A 987 -3.83 1.65 20.38
C ILE A 987 -5.05 2.29 21.04
N VAL A 988 -4.85 3.42 21.71
CA VAL A 988 -5.90 4.30 22.21
C VAL A 988 -5.76 5.68 21.59
N GLY A 989 -6.87 6.31 21.27
CA GLY A 989 -6.86 7.61 20.62
C GLY A 989 -8.04 8.50 20.99
N VAL A 990 -7.85 9.79 20.74
CA VAL A 990 -8.85 10.83 20.91
C VAL A 990 -8.81 11.80 19.73
N ASP A 991 -9.97 12.11 19.20
CA ASP A 991 -10.18 13.13 18.17
C ASP A 991 -11.07 14.23 18.76
N ILE A 992 -10.62 15.49 18.70
CA ILE A 992 -11.35 16.66 19.19
C ILE A 992 -11.54 17.63 18.02
N THR A 993 -12.78 18.04 17.79
CA THR A 993 -13.13 19.03 16.76
C THR A 993 -13.71 20.28 17.41
N PHE A 994 -13.27 21.45 16.93
CA PHE A 994 -13.75 22.78 17.30
C PHE A 994 -14.59 23.36 16.16
#